data_AF-E1ZLX3-F1
#
_entry.id   AF-E1ZLX3-F1
#
_cell.length_a   1.000
_cell.length_b   1.000
_cell.length_c   1.000
_cell.angle_alpha   90.00
_cell.angle_beta   90.00
_cell.angle_gamma   90.00
#
_symmetry.space_group_name_H-M   'P 1'
#
loop_
_entity.id
_entity.type
_entity.pdbx_description
1 polymer ?
#
loop_
_entity_poly.entity_id
_entity_poly.type
_entity_poly.pdbx_seq_one_letter_code
_entity_poly.pdbx_strand_id
1 'polypeptide(L)'
;MGAARRAGLLAALAVVICAAGVVSAAKESEDKAQAQATNPLYQAAAKKATDANPSSGFELVPSPPVSPDDVGGGEDASVIVGDEGAAFAGCGGDSEIISAILDPIYGNAAVGCNASDSYRIMAAGCLGLRECVVRASADVFQDACPPGVGKTLSFSYKCSPGAVTPPDGGGGGGGVAPPSPNPPPPPDLGNAQASVLWGANGELYRPGGRLGDWSQAGYSASERPIPNYPVKYDVRNYGARGDGFTDDSGAIQAAINAASVEAARTGNGVAVYMPDGTYAIRKTVKITQSNVVLRGSSVDRCILYFPVPLQDVYGSATVWAFGGAWLSAVGKRMDSKDATTRLTDVTANANRGDYRLQVASTNGIVPRMWVRLFMPSSDSTGRRRLQSIDSGAAPRAGRKLRQALPVPQGKVSVLGGAEAPTQPVPNGKVTVLNTQPQQQPQQQQEGPVVPLVFEDPSLQAALEAAMKAQWEIAAAVDADPNKVPAQSLEPNGTNPLGLDPMLLAAAYYGVQAMAFDQDVVEGEPDKAPATATLGTLESYLYGNNVADSGTATNMFYGKERVRYLSRVVAVGPGWVQFERPLPYDVRLKWKPVLHRFAPKVSGVGFESFQMVFKWSPYPDHLEVKGMNGIALYDLANSWVTNVKVVDADNGVMATGVDLVTFSDIVTQFTKPRGTNDMAKRQLNGHHAIWTSTCSLVLVTRFDIQQRWFHDLSVDAMAEHTVYSSGRGLDINIDCHRAAVHNNLFTNINTGLGLRTFASGGEKSRGANAAANSTWWAVYPSPTRPVSVPSCDFGPMLTFFGSWLAPSPRRRLQQAEPVNATALLDEATAVKVSAQAVSPWCTQQGWFVEQVDAGKTVYPADLFAAQVAARKEGRMR
;
A
#
# COMPACT_ATOMS: atom_id res chain seq x y z
N MET A 1 -57.56 16.79 29.08
CA MET A 1 -56.95 15.82 30.03
C MET A 1 -57.00 14.35 29.58
N GLY A 2 -57.56 13.99 28.41
CA GLY A 2 -57.65 12.58 27.95
C GLY A 2 -56.46 12.05 27.13
N ALA A 3 -55.65 12.92 26.50
CA ALA A 3 -54.53 12.49 25.64
C ALA A 3 -53.24 12.16 26.43
N ALA A 4 -52.96 12.90 27.51
CA ALA A 4 -51.77 12.67 28.34
C ALA A 4 -51.83 11.37 29.16
N ARG A 5 -53.03 10.92 29.55
CA ARG A 5 -53.22 9.63 30.26
C ARG A 5 -53.08 8.41 29.34
N ARG A 6 -53.34 8.55 28.03
CA ARG A 6 -53.15 7.46 27.05
C ARG A 6 -51.68 7.26 26.68
N ALA A 7 -50.88 8.33 26.62
CA ALA A 7 -49.45 8.23 26.36
C ALA A 7 -48.67 7.58 27.52
N GLY A 8 -49.05 7.87 28.78
CA GLY A 8 -48.44 7.23 29.95
C GLY A 8 -48.74 5.73 30.10
N LEU A 9 -49.92 5.29 29.68
CA LEU A 9 -50.32 3.88 29.75
C LEU A 9 -49.63 3.02 28.67
N LEU A 10 -49.39 3.60 27.47
CA LEU A 10 -48.67 2.94 26.37
C LEU A 10 -47.17 2.80 26.65
N ALA A 11 -46.55 3.80 27.30
CA ALA A 11 -45.15 3.74 27.72
C ALA A 11 -44.91 2.69 28.82
N ALA A 12 -45.84 2.57 29.78
CA ALA A 12 -45.76 1.55 30.84
C ALA A 12 -45.94 0.12 30.28
N LEU A 13 -46.80 -0.06 29.27
CA LEU A 13 -47.03 -1.36 28.62
C LEU A 13 -45.81 -1.82 27.80
N ALA A 14 -45.10 -0.89 27.13
CA ALA A 14 -43.90 -1.18 26.36
C ALA A 14 -42.70 -1.61 27.23
N VAL A 15 -42.58 -1.03 28.44
CA VAL A 15 -41.53 -1.42 29.41
C VAL A 15 -41.78 -2.80 30.00
N VAL A 16 -43.05 -3.17 30.25
CA VAL A 16 -43.41 -4.51 30.75
C VAL A 16 -43.21 -5.59 29.68
N ILE A 17 -43.45 -5.28 28.40
CA ILE A 17 -43.22 -6.20 27.28
C ILE A 17 -41.72 -6.42 27.04
N CYS A 18 -40.88 -5.38 27.16
CA CYS A 18 -39.42 -5.51 27.06
C CYS A 18 -38.83 -6.32 28.23
N ALA A 19 -39.30 -6.11 29.46
CA ALA A 19 -38.84 -6.88 30.62
C ALA A 19 -39.21 -8.37 30.53
N ALA A 20 -40.38 -8.71 29.99
CA ALA A 20 -40.79 -10.10 29.77
C ALA A 20 -39.97 -10.79 28.66
N GLY A 21 -39.57 -10.05 27.61
CA GLY A 21 -38.72 -10.57 26.53
C GLY A 21 -37.28 -10.89 26.99
N VAL A 22 -36.71 -10.06 27.85
CA VAL A 22 -35.35 -10.27 28.41
C VAL A 22 -35.30 -11.49 29.36
N VAL A 23 -36.35 -11.71 30.14
CA VAL A 23 -36.45 -12.89 31.03
C VAL A 23 -36.66 -14.19 30.23
N SER A 24 -37.36 -14.14 29.10
CA SER A 24 -37.53 -15.30 28.21
C SER A 24 -36.23 -15.69 27.50
N ALA A 25 -35.44 -14.71 27.05
CA ALA A 25 -34.15 -14.95 26.39
C ALA A 25 -33.07 -15.48 27.34
N ALA A 26 -33.07 -15.02 28.60
CA ALA A 26 -32.16 -15.52 29.64
C ALA A 26 -32.44 -17.01 29.96
N LYS A 27 -33.72 -17.38 30.07
CA LYS A 27 -34.15 -18.76 30.34
C LYS A 27 -33.84 -19.72 29.18
N GLU A 28 -33.96 -19.25 27.94
CA GLU A 28 -33.59 -20.03 26.74
C GLU A 28 -32.06 -20.23 26.62
N SER A 29 -31.25 -19.35 27.21
CA SER A 29 -29.79 -19.49 27.27
C SER A 29 -29.34 -20.48 28.37
N GLU A 30 -30.03 -20.50 29.51
CA GLU A 30 -29.78 -21.47 30.59
C GLU A 30 -30.20 -22.89 30.17
N ASP A 31 -31.35 -23.05 29.51
CA ASP A 31 -31.82 -24.36 29.01
C ASP A 31 -30.88 -24.92 27.91
N LYS A 32 -30.26 -24.06 27.10
CA LYS A 32 -29.24 -24.46 26.09
C LYS A 32 -27.90 -24.84 26.73
N ALA A 33 -27.49 -24.17 27.80
CA ALA A 33 -26.29 -24.53 28.57
C ALA A 33 -26.46 -25.86 29.31
N GLN A 34 -27.67 -26.15 29.80
CA GLN A 34 -27.99 -27.38 30.52
C GLN A 34 -28.16 -28.59 29.57
N ALA A 35 -28.56 -28.36 28.32
CA ALA A 35 -28.58 -29.37 27.24
C ALA A 35 -27.16 -29.76 26.74
N GLN A 36 -26.18 -28.85 26.81
CA GLN A 36 -24.78 -29.15 26.47
C GLN A 36 -24.07 -29.99 27.55
N ALA A 37 -24.38 -29.76 28.83
CA ALA A 37 -23.79 -30.48 29.97
C ALA A 37 -24.24 -31.96 30.10
N THR A 38 -25.33 -32.33 29.44
CA THR A 38 -25.91 -33.69 29.44
C THR A 38 -25.57 -34.50 28.18
N ASN A 39 -24.80 -33.93 27.24
CA ASN A 39 -24.38 -34.60 26.01
C ASN A 39 -23.28 -35.66 26.31
N PRO A 40 -23.51 -36.95 25.99
CA PRO A 40 -22.55 -38.04 26.25
C PRO A 40 -21.18 -37.85 25.58
N LEU A 41 -21.11 -37.16 24.43
CA LEU A 41 -19.86 -36.86 23.74
C LEU A 41 -19.03 -35.79 24.46
N TYR A 42 -19.69 -34.85 25.15
CA TYR A 42 -19.04 -33.80 25.94
C TYR A 42 -18.50 -34.36 27.27
N GLN A 43 -19.24 -35.29 27.89
CA GLN A 43 -18.79 -36.02 29.08
C GLN A 43 -17.60 -36.95 28.80
N ALA A 44 -17.53 -37.55 27.61
CA ALA A 44 -16.38 -38.38 27.19
C ALA A 44 -15.11 -37.55 26.95
N ALA A 45 -15.23 -36.30 26.47
CA ALA A 45 -14.10 -35.39 26.28
C ALA A 45 -13.57 -34.82 27.60
N ALA A 46 -14.45 -34.50 28.56
CA ALA A 46 -14.07 -33.99 29.87
C ALA A 46 -13.40 -35.07 30.76
N LYS A 47 -13.80 -36.34 30.62
CA LYS A 47 -13.19 -37.46 31.34
C LYS A 47 -11.79 -37.81 30.80
N LYS A 48 -11.53 -37.58 29.52
CA LYS A 48 -10.20 -37.81 28.90
C LYS A 48 -9.16 -36.74 29.28
N ALA A 49 -9.61 -35.58 29.77
CA ALA A 49 -8.74 -34.49 30.24
C ALA A 49 -8.39 -34.60 31.74
N THR A 50 -9.04 -35.49 32.50
CA THR A 50 -8.89 -35.61 33.96
C THR A 50 -8.14 -36.87 34.43
N ASP A 51 -7.80 -37.79 33.52
CA ASP A 51 -7.12 -39.07 33.83
C ASP A 51 -5.61 -39.11 33.48
N ALA A 52 -4.97 -37.98 33.15
CA ALA A 52 -3.51 -37.92 32.96
C ALA A 52 -2.79 -37.59 34.29
N ASN A 53 -2.35 -38.64 34.99
CA ASN A 53 -1.65 -38.60 36.28
C ASN A 53 -0.28 -37.89 36.20
N PRO A 54 0.04 -36.92 37.09
CA PRO A 54 1.35 -36.28 37.19
C PRO A 54 2.27 -37.08 38.13
N SER A 55 3.01 -38.07 37.63
CA SER A 55 4.15 -38.65 38.36
C SER A 55 4.89 -39.75 37.57
N SER A 56 5.83 -39.33 36.73
CA SER A 56 7.09 -40.08 36.52
C SER A 56 8.15 -39.08 36.10
N GLY A 57 9.15 -38.91 36.96
CA GLY A 57 10.23 -37.95 36.77
C GLY A 57 11.10 -38.32 35.57
N PHE A 58 11.29 -37.36 34.67
CA PHE A 58 12.52 -37.25 33.90
C PHE A 58 13.28 -36.07 34.49
N GLU A 59 14.34 -36.40 35.21
CA GLU A 59 15.39 -35.47 35.60
C GLU A 59 15.94 -34.82 34.32
N LEU A 60 15.76 -33.50 34.19
CA LEU A 60 16.51 -32.71 33.22
C LEU A 60 17.95 -32.67 33.72
N VAL A 61 18.79 -33.56 33.22
CA VAL A 61 20.24 -33.40 33.30
C VAL A 61 20.60 -32.28 32.31
N PRO A 62 21.12 -31.13 32.76
CA PRO A 62 21.64 -30.14 31.84
C PRO A 62 22.92 -30.70 31.20
N SER A 63 22.89 -30.90 29.89
CA SER A 63 24.12 -31.13 29.13
C SER A 63 25.02 -29.89 29.20
N PRO A 64 26.35 -30.05 29.32
CA PRO A 64 27.27 -28.95 29.54
C PRO A 64 27.33 -28.00 28.33
N PRO A 65 27.75 -26.73 28.53
CA PRO A 65 27.96 -25.79 27.43
C PRO A 65 29.09 -26.32 26.54
N VAL A 66 28.79 -26.52 25.26
CA VAL A 66 29.83 -26.78 24.26
C VAL A 66 30.60 -25.47 24.07
N SER A 67 31.91 -25.51 24.34
CA SER A 67 32.82 -24.36 24.25
C SER A 67 32.93 -23.87 22.80
N PRO A 68 33.19 -22.57 22.54
CA PRO A 68 33.43 -22.03 21.20
C PRO A 68 34.70 -22.55 20.50
N ASP A 69 35.41 -23.52 21.06
CA ASP A 69 36.74 -23.93 20.63
C ASP A 69 36.76 -25.20 19.73
N ASP A 70 35.61 -25.80 19.42
CA ASP A 70 35.53 -27.00 18.56
C ASP A 70 35.18 -26.68 17.09
N VAL A 71 35.52 -25.48 16.59
CA VAL A 71 35.43 -25.19 15.15
C VAL A 71 36.67 -25.75 14.45
N GLY A 72 36.61 -27.03 14.12
CA GLY A 72 37.54 -27.67 13.19
C GLY A 72 37.43 -27.01 11.82
N GLY A 73 38.43 -26.23 11.44
CA GLY A 73 38.61 -25.75 10.07
C GLY A 73 38.99 -26.91 9.15
N GLY A 74 38.27 -27.03 8.03
CA GLY A 74 38.56 -27.95 6.94
C GLY A 74 37.81 -29.28 7.02
N GLU A 75 36.99 -29.53 6.00
CA GLU A 75 36.17 -30.72 5.73
C GLU A 75 34.74 -30.71 6.30
N ASP A 76 33.81 -31.27 5.51
CA ASP A 76 32.34 -31.12 5.58
C ASP A 76 31.79 -31.27 7.01
N ALA A 77 31.44 -30.15 7.66
CA ALA A 77 30.89 -30.16 9.01
C ALA A 77 29.48 -30.76 8.98
N SER A 78 29.32 -31.94 9.60
CA SER A 78 28.04 -32.64 9.69
C SER A 78 27.32 -32.33 11.00
N VAL A 79 26.04 -31.99 10.91
CA VAL A 79 25.17 -31.63 12.03
C VAL A 79 24.03 -32.64 12.07
N ILE A 80 23.84 -33.27 13.23
CA ILE A 80 22.71 -34.19 13.49
C ILE A 80 22.07 -33.80 14.81
N VAL A 81 20.79 -33.47 14.79
CA VAL A 81 20.00 -33.17 15.99
C VAL A 81 18.70 -33.96 15.99
N GLY A 82 18.25 -34.38 17.18
CA GLY A 82 16.97 -35.05 17.35
C GLY A 82 15.78 -34.12 17.09
N ASP A 83 14.61 -34.72 16.90
CA ASP A 83 13.32 -34.02 16.85
C ASP A 83 13.18 -33.05 18.03
N GLU A 84 12.65 -31.87 17.76
CA GLU A 84 12.57 -30.69 18.62
C GLU A 84 13.90 -30.02 19.03
N GLY A 85 15.05 -30.53 18.54
CA GLY A 85 16.37 -29.96 18.76
C GLY A 85 16.68 -28.73 17.89
N ALA A 86 17.71 -27.97 18.26
CA ALA A 86 18.21 -26.84 17.48
C ALA A 86 19.53 -27.22 16.79
N ALA A 87 19.56 -27.24 15.46
CA ALA A 87 20.76 -27.42 14.68
C ALA A 87 21.49 -26.09 14.51
N PHE A 88 22.78 -26.06 14.85
CA PHE A 88 23.65 -24.92 14.64
C PHE A 88 24.64 -25.22 13.52
N ALA A 89 24.81 -24.29 12.59
CA ALA A 89 25.91 -24.30 11.63
C ALA A 89 26.58 -22.93 11.62
N GLY A 90 27.91 -22.91 11.60
CA GLY A 90 28.69 -21.68 11.66
C GLY A 90 30.08 -21.84 11.06
N CYS A 91 30.58 -20.78 10.42
CA CYS A 91 31.89 -20.73 9.81
C CYS A 91 32.90 -20.00 10.71
N GLY A 92 34.07 -20.58 10.90
CA GLY A 92 35.09 -20.07 11.83
C GLY A 92 35.90 -18.89 11.30
N GLY A 93 36.04 -18.72 9.98
CA GLY A 93 36.79 -17.61 9.40
C GLY A 93 36.09 -16.24 9.52
N ASP A 94 36.88 -15.17 9.70
CA ASP A 94 36.39 -13.79 9.87
C ASP A 94 35.53 -13.28 8.70
N SER A 95 35.72 -13.87 7.50
CA SER A 95 34.99 -13.54 6.27
C SER A 95 34.29 -14.74 5.65
N GLU A 96 34.21 -15.88 6.33
CA GLU A 96 33.59 -17.09 5.78
C GLU A 96 32.08 -17.09 5.98
N ILE A 97 31.36 -17.52 4.95
CA ILE A 97 29.92 -17.76 4.97
C ILE A 97 29.63 -19.21 4.63
N ILE A 98 28.46 -19.69 5.05
CA ILE A 98 27.94 -20.99 4.65
C ILE A 98 27.61 -20.92 3.16
N SER A 99 28.46 -21.52 2.33
CA SER A 99 28.45 -21.46 0.87
C SER A 99 27.70 -22.61 0.22
N ALA A 100 27.52 -23.73 0.95
CA ALA A 100 26.70 -24.86 0.52
C ALA A 100 26.08 -25.58 1.71
N ILE A 101 24.89 -26.14 1.51
CA ILE A 101 24.27 -27.16 2.37
C ILE A 101 24.24 -28.46 1.57
N LEU A 102 24.64 -29.57 2.18
CA LEU A 102 24.77 -30.88 1.58
C LEU A 102 23.90 -31.89 2.33
N ASP A 103 23.19 -32.70 1.57
CA ASP A 103 22.36 -33.82 2.03
C ASP A 103 21.47 -33.56 3.28
N PRO A 104 20.72 -32.44 3.32
CA PRO A 104 19.83 -32.17 4.44
C PRO A 104 18.64 -33.12 4.41
N ILE A 105 18.45 -33.82 5.53
CA ILE A 105 17.40 -34.80 5.77
C ILE A 105 16.76 -34.46 7.10
N TYR A 106 15.48 -34.12 7.09
CA TYR A 106 14.65 -34.13 8.28
C TYR A 106 13.72 -35.34 8.23
N GLY A 107 13.94 -36.31 9.10
CA GLY A 107 13.17 -37.54 9.12
C GLY A 107 13.97 -38.70 9.71
N ASN A 108 13.73 -39.91 9.22
CA ASN A 108 14.45 -41.10 9.65
C ASN A 108 14.83 -41.94 8.43
N ALA A 109 16.11 -41.81 8.04
CA ALA A 109 16.65 -42.50 6.87
C ALA A 109 16.55 -44.04 6.99
N ALA A 110 16.57 -44.60 8.20
CA ALA A 110 16.48 -46.05 8.41
C ALA A 110 15.10 -46.64 8.06
N VAL A 111 14.05 -45.82 8.08
CA VAL A 111 12.70 -46.19 7.65
C VAL A 111 12.25 -45.47 6.38
N GLY A 112 13.17 -44.77 5.70
CA GLY A 112 12.93 -44.15 4.41
C GLY A 112 11.98 -42.96 4.41
N CYS A 113 11.71 -42.34 5.57
CA CYS A 113 10.91 -41.11 5.64
C CYS A 113 11.83 -39.89 5.70
N ASN A 114 11.69 -38.98 4.74
CA ASN A 114 12.45 -37.73 4.67
C ASN A 114 11.53 -36.61 4.20
N ALA A 115 11.58 -35.47 4.87
CA ALA A 115 10.87 -34.27 4.48
C ALA A 115 11.40 -33.77 3.14
N SER A 116 10.50 -33.63 2.16
CA SER A 116 10.85 -33.25 0.79
C SER A 116 11.38 -31.81 0.66
N ASP A 117 11.15 -31.00 1.69
CA ASP A 117 11.55 -29.59 1.80
C ASP A 117 12.82 -29.36 2.63
N SER A 118 13.46 -30.42 3.14
CA SER A 118 14.67 -30.35 3.97
C SER A 118 15.74 -29.44 3.37
N TYR A 119 16.04 -29.59 2.08
CA TYR A 119 17.02 -28.73 1.41
C TYR A 119 16.58 -27.26 1.33
N ARG A 120 15.31 -27.00 1.02
CA ARG A 120 14.82 -25.62 0.85
C ARG A 120 14.84 -24.86 2.16
N ILE A 121 14.46 -25.50 3.26
CA ILE A 121 14.44 -24.91 4.60
C ILE A 121 15.86 -24.64 5.09
N MET A 122 16.75 -25.62 4.97
CA MET A 122 18.15 -25.44 5.37
C MET A 122 18.87 -24.40 4.51
N ALA A 123 18.63 -24.40 3.20
CA ALA A 123 19.20 -23.40 2.29
C ALA A 123 18.73 -21.98 2.63
N ALA A 124 17.43 -21.79 2.89
CA ALA A 124 16.87 -20.49 3.24
C ALA A 124 17.31 -19.99 4.62
N GLY A 125 17.49 -20.91 5.57
CA GLY A 125 17.92 -20.59 6.93
C GLY A 125 19.42 -20.35 7.09
N CYS A 126 20.26 -20.88 6.20
CA CYS A 126 21.71 -20.92 6.42
C CYS A 126 22.58 -20.38 5.27
N LEU A 127 22.20 -20.49 4.00
CA LEU A 127 23.09 -20.08 2.90
C LEU A 127 23.34 -18.57 2.93
N GLY A 128 24.61 -18.19 2.80
CA GLY A 128 25.04 -16.79 2.79
C GLY A 128 25.20 -16.15 4.17
N LEU A 129 24.91 -16.87 5.25
CA LEU A 129 25.11 -16.42 6.62
C LEU A 129 26.44 -16.93 7.18
N ARG A 130 26.99 -16.24 8.18
CA ARG A 130 28.17 -16.72 8.92
C ARG A 130 27.81 -17.81 9.92
N GLU A 131 26.62 -17.71 10.49
CA GLU A 131 26.02 -18.66 11.42
C GLU A 131 24.51 -18.73 11.20
N CYS A 132 23.91 -19.87 11.48
CA CYS A 132 22.46 -20.06 11.44
C CYS A 132 22.03 -21.06 12.51
N VAL A 133 20.76 -20.95 12.92
CA VAL A 133 20.08 -21.91 13.80
C VAL A 133 18.80 -22.36 13.13
N VAL A 134 18.63 -23.66 12.97
CA VAL A 134 17.41 -24.26 12.41
C VAL A 134 16.83 -25.27 13.40
N ARG A 135 15.57 -25.11 13.77
CA ARG A 135 14.89 -26.05 14.68
C ARG A 135 14.43 -27.30 13.90
N ALA A 136 14.85 -28.47 14.36
CA ALA A 136 14.50 -29.77 13.81
C ALA A 136 13.12 -30.21 14.32
N SER A 137 12.04 -29.70 13.75
CA SER A 137 10.66 -30.03 14.18
C SER A 137 9.73 -30.22 12.98
N ALA A 138 8.68 -31.02 13.16
CA ALA A 138 7.59 -31.21 12.20
C ALA A 138 6.77 -29.92 11.94
N ASP A 139 6.92 -28.90 12.78
CA ASP A 139 6.37 -27.56 12.55
C ASP A 139 7.21 -26.72 11.58
N VAL A 140 8.48 -27.09 11.39
CA VAL A 140 9.46 -26.38 10.54
C VAL A 140 9.64 -27.10 9.20
N PHE A 141 9.70 -28.42 9.21
CA PHE A 141 9.86 -29.30 8.05
C PHE A 141 8.61 -30.16 7.86
N GLN A 142 8.27 -30.56 6.63
CA GLN A 142 7.17 -31.49 6.40
C GLN A 142 7.35 -32.81 7.16
N ASP A 143 6.34 -33.23 7.90
CA ASP A 143 6.37 -34.53 8.57
C ASP A 143 6.00 -35.66 7.60
N ALA A 144 7.02 -36.24 6.97
CA ALA A 144 6.88 -37.41 6.10
C ALA A 144 6.92 -38.74 6.86
N CYS A 145 7.11 -38.73 8.19
CA CYS A 145 7.30 -39.94 8.98
C CYS A 145 5.99 -40.41 9.63
N PRO A 146 5.73 -41.73 9.69
CA PRO A 146 4.57 -42.27 10.40
C PRO A 146 4.56 -41.87 11.89
N PRO A 147 3.37 -41.72 12.52
CA PRO A 147 3.26 -41.41 13.94
C PRO A 147 4.06 -42.39 14.82
N GLY A 148 4.87 -41.84 15.72
CA GLY A 148 5.71 -42.63 16.64
C GLY A 148 7.12 -42.97 16.13
N VAL A 149 7.46 -42.60 14.89
CA VAL A 149 8.83 -42.69 14.37
C VAL A 149 9.66 -41.49 14.86
N GLY A 150 10.78 -41.76 15.53
CA GLY A 150 11.73 -40.71 15.93
C GLY A 150 12.40 -40.08 14.70
N LYS A 151 12.40 -38.75 14.63
CA LYS A 151 12.99 -37.96 13.54
C LYS A 151 14.30 -37.30 13.97
N THR A 152 15.15 -37.03 13.01
CA THR A 152 16.38 -36.24 13.17
C THR A 152 16.52 -35.28 12.00
N LEU A 153 17.09 -34.09 12.26
CA LEU A 153 17.65 -33.25 11.20
C LEU A 153 19.13 -33.59 11.06
N SER A 154 19.55 -34.08 9.90
CA SER A 154 20.94 -34.31 9.54
C SER A 154 21.32 -33.55 8.28
N PHE A 155 22.42 -32.81 8.27
CA PHE A 155 22.96 -32.17 7.06
C PHE A 155 24.46 -31.92 7.22
N SER A 156 25.16 -31.69 6.11
CA SER A 156 26.51 -31.15 6.11
C SER A 156 26.54 -29.76 5.47
N TYR A 157 27.57 -28.96 5.74
CA TYR A 157 27.72 -27.65 5.11
C TYR A 157 29.17 -27.30 4.79
N LYS A 158 29.34 -26.39 3.82
CA LYS A 158 30.65 -25.86 3.43
C LYS A 158 30.75 -24.39 3.77
N CYS A 159 31.94 -24.00 4.21
CA CYS A 159 32.32 -22.61 4.41
C CYS A 159 33.22 -22.16 3.26
N SER A 160 33.02 -20.93 2.80
CA SER A 160 33.92 -20.31 1.84
C SER A 160 34.01 -18.81 2.12
N PRO A 161 35.12 -18.14 1.74
CA PRO A 161 35.21 -16.70 1.83
C PRO A 161 34.01 -16.06 1.11
N GLY A 162 33.17 -15.35 1.86
CA GLY A 162 32.10 -14.55 1.29
C GLY A 162 32.71 -13.45 0.44
N ALA A 163 32.14 -13.18 -0.73
CA ALA A 163 32.49 -12.01 -1.53
C ALA A 163 32.03 -10.74 -0.80
N VAL A 164 32.73 -10.38 0.27
CA VAL A 164 32.63 -9.12 0.98
C VAL A 164 33.93 -8.38 0.66
N THR A 165 33.86 -7.42 -0.25
CA THR A 165 34.86 -6.34 -0.32
C THR A 165 34.99 -5.74 1.08
N PRO A 166 36.16 -5.78 1.74
CA PRO A 166 36.28 -5.34 3.12
C PRO A 166 36.05 -3.83 3.26
N PRO A 167 35.39 -3.36 4.33
CA PRO A 167 35.60 -2.01 4.81
C PRO A 167 36.95 -1.99 5.55
N ASP A 168 37.92 -1.26 5.02
CA ASP A 168 39.19 -1.02 5.70
C ASP A 168 38.93 -0.39 7.08
N GLY A 169 39.35 -1.10 8.13
CA GLY A 169 39.44 -0.60 9.48
C GLY A 169 40.90 -0.38 9.88
N GLY A 170 41.25 0.83 10.29
CA GLY A 170 42.46 1.07 11.09
C GLY A 170 42.95 2.52 11.13
N GLY A 171 42.71 3.21 12.26
CA GLY A 171 43.58 4.29 12.74
C GLY A 171 42.87 5.58 13.13
N GLY A 172 42.72 5.81 14.44
CA GLY A 172 42.20 7.04 15.01
C GLY A 172 43.13 8.26 14.83
N GLY A 173 42.51 9.43 14.72
CA GLY A 173 43.17 10.74 14.71
C GLY A 173 42.22 11.80 14.18
N GLY A 174 41.90 12.82 15.00
CA GLY A 174 40.94 13.85 14.63
C GLY A 174 41.40 14.75 13.46
N GLY A 175 40.42 15.32 12.75
CA GLY A 175 40.61 16.50 11.90
C GLY A 175 40.41 16.27 10.39
N VAL A 176 39.50 17.07 9.84
CA VAL A 176 39.24 17.35 8.41
C VAL A 176 38.32 16.36 7.69
N ALA A 177 37.17 16.88 7.21
CA ALA A 177 36.23 16.17 6.36
C ALA A 177 36.94 15.70 5.06
N PRO A 178 36.71 14.45 4.61
CA PRO A 178 37.35 13.96 3.40
C PRO A 178 36.82 14.72 2.18
N PRO A 179 37.67 15.03 1.19
CA PRO A 179 37.21 15.55 -0.09
C PRO A 179 36.27 14.52 -0.72
N SER A 180 35.16 15.00 -1.29
CA SER A 180 34.19 14.17 -2.01
C SER A 180 34.92 13.21 -2.97
N PRO A 181 34.60 11.91 -2.98
CA PRO A 181 35.20 10.99 -3.93
C PRO A 181 34.87 11.44 -5.36
N ASN A 182 35.86 11.35 -6.25
CA ASN A 182 35.66 11.56 -7.67
C ASN A 182 34.51 10.66 -8.17
N PRO A 183 33.71 11.11 -9.15
CA PRO A 183 32.63 10.30 -9.70
C PRO A 183 33.20 8.95 -10.19
N PRO A 184 32.55 7.82 -9.87
CA PRO A 184 33.01 6.52 -10.31
C PRO A 184 33.07 6.48 -11.84
N PRO A 185 34.05 5.77 -12.44
CA PRO A 185 34.08 5.57 -13.88
C PRO A 185 32.75 4.96 -14.35
N PRO A 186 32.30 5.26 -15.58
CA PRO A 186 31.08 4.67 -16.12
C PRO A 186 31.18 3.14 -16.05
N PRO A 187 30.11 2.45 -15.62
CA PRO A 187 30.17 1.01 -15.41
C PRO A 187 30.46 0.28 -16.72
N ASP A 188 31.24 -0.78 -16.61
CA ASP A 188 31.50 -1.70 -17.72
C ASP A 188 30.19 -2.39 -18.12
N LEU A 189 29.60 -1.93 -19.23
CA LEU A 189 28.36 -2.47 -19.81
C LEU A 189 28.58 -3.77 -20.58
N GLY A 190 29.77 -4.39 -20.51
CA GLY A 190 30.09 -5.60 -21.27
C GLY A 190 29.04 -6.73 -21.17
N ASN A 191 28.31 -6.81 -20.05
CA ASN A 191 27.19 -7.74 -19.85
C ASN A 191 25.86 -7.08 -19.42
N ALA A 192 25.73 -5.76 -19.53
CA ALA A 192 24.57 -5.03 -19.04
C ALA A 192 24.01 -4.08 -20.11
N GLN A 193 22.69 -3.90 -20.17
CA GLN A 193 22.02 -3.06 -21.16
C GLN A 193 21.39 -1.84 -20.50
N ALA A 194 21.81 -0.67 -20.96
CA ALA A 194 21.13 0.59 -20.67
C ALA A 194 19.86 0.74 -21.54
N SER A 195 18.78 1.27 -20.96
CA SER A 195 17.57 1.60 -21.70
C SER A 195 17.77 2.79 -22.63
N VAL A 196 17.09 2.81 -23.77
CA VAL A 196 17.02 3.99 -24.65
C VAL A 196 16.26 5.18 -24.06
N LEU A 197 15.55 5.00 -22.93
CA LEU A 197 14.81 6.06 -22.23
C LEU A 197 15.64 6.74 -21.14
N TRP A 198 16.64 6.06 -20.59
CA TRP A 198 17.47 6.57 -19.48
C TRP A 198 18.93 6.74 -19.90
N GLY A 199 19.46 5.83 -20.70
CA GLY A 199 20.89 5.71 -20.95
C GLY A 199 21.60 5.08 -19.75
N ALA A 200 22.92 5.25 -19.67
CA ALA A 200 23.69 4.72 -18.54
C ALA A 200 23.56 5.60 -17.29
N ASN A 201 23.35 6.90 -17.52
CA ASN A 201 23.58 7.98 -16.57
C ASN A 201 22.46 9.05 -16.68
N GLY A 202 21.29 8.71 -17.19
CA GLY A 202 20.20 9.68 -17.33
C GLY A 202 20.38 10.67 -18.49
N GLU A 203 21.40 10.51 -19.34
CA GLU A 203 21.66 11.39 -20.49
C GLU A 203 20.54 11.37 -21.54
N LEU A 204 19.73 10.30 -21.54
CA LEU A 204 18.56 10.15 -22.41
C LEU A 204 17.25 10.54 -21.72
N TYR A 205 17.28 10.88 -20.43
CA TYR A 205 16.11 11.42 -19.74
C TYR A 205 15.62 12.70 -20.44
N ARG A 206 14.30 12.81 -20.57
CA ARG A 206 13.64 13.97 -21.17
C ARG A 206 12.50 14.41 -20.26
N PRO A 207 12.50 15.66 -19.77
CA PRO A 207 11.36 16.23 -19.06
C PRO A 207 10.07 16.09 -19.88
N GLY A 208 9.04 15.53 -19.24
CA GLY A 208 7.75 15.24 -19.89
C GLY A 208 7.74 14.07 -20.88
N GLY A 209 8.88 13.38 -21.02
CA GLY A 209 8.99 12.14 -21.78
C GLY A 209 8.35 10.95 -21.07
N ARG A 210 8.75 9.74 -21.48
CA ARG A 210 8.16 8.49 -21.01
C ARG A 210 8.34 8.28 -19.50
N LEU A 211 9.58 8.46 -19.02
CA LEU A 211 9.93 8.27 -17.62
C LEU A 211 9.51 9.49 -16.79
N GLY A 212 8.88 9.24 -15.64
CA GLY A 212 8.65 10.26 -14.62
C GLY A 212 9.94 10.64 -13.90
N ASP A 213 9.87 11.72 -13.10
CA ASP A 213 10.89 12.04 -12.10
C ASP A 213 10.44 11.51 -10.74
N TRP A 214 10.97 10.35 -10.35
CA TRP A 214 10.74 9.71 -9.06
C TRP A 214 11.86 9.97 -8.06
N SER A 215 12.88 10.74 -8.42
CA SER A 215 14.05 10.99 -7.58
C SER A 215 13.71 11.65 -6.22
N GLN A 216 12.52 12.24 -6.11
CA GLN A 216 12.01 12.89 -4.90
C GLN A 216 11.06 12.01 -4.06
N ALA A 217 10.86 10.74 -4.39
CA ALA A 217 10.06 9.85 -3.54
C ALA A 217 10.74 9.64 -2.18
N GLY A 218 9.93 9.51 -1.13
CA GLY A 218 10.39 9.22 0.23
C GLY A 218 10.63 10.44 1.10
N TYR A 219 11.05 10.16 2.34
CA TYR A 219 11.34 11.14 3.38
C TYR A 219 12.22 12.28 2.86
N SER A 220 11.78 13.52 3.13
CA SER A 220 12.51 14.74 2.77
C SER A 220 12.97 14.76 1.31
N ALA A 221 12.16 14.21 0.41
CA ALA A 221 12.43 14.11 -1.02
C ALA A 221 13.74 13.39 -1.38
N SER A 222 14.18 12.42 -0.56
CA SER A 222 15.45 11.70 -0.71
C SER A 222 16.70 12.60 -0.70
N GLU A 223 16.59 13.77 -0.06
CA GLU A 223 17.69 14.75 0.04
C GLU A 223 18.42 14.68 1.37
N ARG A 224 17.77 14.10 2.37
CA ARG A 224 18.29 13.92 3.72
C ARG A 224 18.02 12.49 4.14
N PRO A 225 18.93 11.88 4.93
CA PRO A 225 18.63 10.61 5.57
C PRO A 225 17.46 10.78 6.53
N ILE A 226 16.76 9.67 6.80
CA ILE A 226 15.80 9.60 7.91
C ILE A 226 16.53 9.99 9.21
N PRO A 227 15.99 10.92 10.01
CA PRO A 227 16.69 11.44 11.17
C PRO A 227 16.68 10.44 12.32
N ASN A 228 17.80 10.34 13.03
CA ASN A 228 17.88 9.58 14.27
C ASN A 228 17.55 10.50 15.46
N TYR A 229 16.31 10.49 15.92
CA TYR A 229 15.91 11.31 17.08
C TYR A 229 16.50 10.79 18.40
N PRO A 230 16.85 11.69 19.34
CA PRO A 230 17.34 11.30 20.65
C PRO A 230 16.24 10.60 21.46
N VAL A 231 16.60 9.49 22.11
CA VAL A 231 15.75 8.81 23.09
C VAL A 231 15.64 9.67 24.33
N LYS A 232 14.40 9.99 24.74
CA LYS A 232 14.13 10.76 25.97
C LYS A 232 13.13 10.09 26.91
N TYR A 233 12.30 9.23 26.37
CA TYR A 233 11.23 8.56 27.10
C TYR A 233 11.37 7.06 26.92
N ASP A 234 11.50 6.33 28.01
CA ASP A 234 11.47 4.88 28.03
C ASP A 234 10.08 4.43 28.50
N VAL A 235 9.43 3.54 27.76
CA VAL A 235 8.07 3.06 28.09
C VAL A 235 7.99 2.38 29.46
N ARG A 236 9.08 1.81 29.97
CA ARG A 236 9.12 1.20 31.31
C ARG A 236 8.96 2.23 32.43
N ASN A 237 9.42 3.47 32.21
CA ASN A 237 9.21 4.57 33.16
C ASN A 237 7.73 5.00 33.23
N TYR A 238 6.90 4.54 32.30
CA TYR A 238 5.46 4.76 32.27
C TYR A 238 4.66 3.52 32.67
N GLY A 239 5.34 2.47 33.15
CA GLY A 239 4.72 1.26 33.69
C GLY A 239 4.59 0.10 32.71
N ALA A 240 5.17 0.19 31.50
CA ALA A 240 5.22 -0.94 30.58
C ALA A 240 6.09 -2.06 31.16
N ARG A 241 5.60 -3.31 31.11
CA ARG A 241 6.30 -4.47 31.63
C ARG A 241 7.08 -5.23 30.57
N GLY A 242 6.53 -5.37 29.36
CA GLY A 242 7.17 -6.16 28.31
C GLY A 242 7.28 -7.65 28.66
N ASP A 243 6.31 -8.17 29.42
CA ASP A 243 6.28 -9.55 29.92
C ASP A 243 5.44 -10.52 29.07
N GLY A 244 4.79 -10.03 28.01
CA GLY A 244 3.91 -10.78 27.11
C GLY A 244 2.48 -10.94 27.60
N PHE A 245 2.16 -10.52 28.83
CA PHE A 245 0.88 -10.74 29.47
C PHE A 245 0.17 -9.44 29.82
N THR A 246 0.88 -8.52 30.48
CA THR A 246 0.36 -7.23 30.95
C THR A 246 -0.02 -6.34 29.77
N ASP A 247 -1.18 -5.68 29.85
CA ASP A 247 -1.59 -4.73 28.80
C ASP A 247 -0.74 -3.46 28.87
N ASP A 248 0.24 -3.37 27.98
CA ASP A 248 1.23 -2.30 27.93
C ASP A 248 0.74 -1.09 27.11
N SER A 249 -0.41 -1.18 26.44
CA SER A 249 -0.97 -0.12 25.59
C SER A 249 -1.00 1.25 26.28
N GLY A 250 -1.47 1.29 27.53
CA GLY A 250 -1.61 2.53 28.29
C GLY A 250 -0.26 3.20 28.60
N ALA A 251 0.73 2.41 28.99
CA ALA A 251 2.07 2.89 29.30
C ALA A 251 2.79 3.41 28.05
N ILE A 252 2.68 2.68 26.93
CA ILE A 252 3.24 3.09 25.64
C ILE A 252 2.61 4.41 25.19
N GLN A 253 1.27 4.52 25.23
CA GLN A 253 0.59 5.76 24.85
C GLN A 253 0.96 6.93 25.78
N ALA A 254 1.13 6.69 27.08
CA ALA A 254 1.56 7.72 28.03
C ALA A 254 2.96 8.26 27.72
N ALA A 255 3.91 7.37 27.37
CA ALA A 255 5.24 7.76 26.95
C ALA A 255 5.22 8.59 25.64
N ILE A 256 4.40 8.20 24.67
CA ILE A 256 4.17 8.95 23.43
C ILE A 256 3.55 10.33 23.71
N ASN A 257 2.60 10.42 24.63
CA ASN A 257 1.99 11.70 25.00
C ASN A 257 3.01 12.65 25.61
N ALA A 258 3.91 12.14 26.47
CA ALA A 258 5.00 12.95 27.02
C ALA A 258 6.00 13.41 25.95
N ALA A 259 6.40 12.51 25.05
CA ALA A 259 7.23 12.85 23.89
C ALA A 259 6.58 13.89 22.98
N SER A 260 5.26 13.80 22.79
CA SER A 260 4.48 14.76 22.00
C SER A 260 4.49 16.15 22.63
N VAL A 261 4.29 16.25 23.94
CA VAL A 261 4.38 17.54 24.66
C VAL A 261 5.77 18.14 24.52
N GLU A 262 6.83 17.33 24.64
CA GLU A 262 8.19 17.83 24.49
C GLU A 262 8.51 18.25 23.05
N ALA A 263 8.13 17.45 22.06
CA ALA A 263 8.33 17.76 20.65
C ALA A 263 7.59 19.05 20.27
N ALA A 264 6.36 19.23 20.74
CA ALA A 264 5.59 20.46 20.53
C ALA A 264 6.25 21.68 21.20
N ARG A 265 6.76 21.52 22.42
CA ARG A 265 7.40 22.61 23.19
C ARG A 265 8.75 23.03 22.60
N THR A 266 9.54 22.07 22.10
CA THR A 266 10.92 22.32 21.66
C THR A 266 11.08 22.47 20.16
N GLY A 267 10.13 21.95 19.38
CA GLY A 267 10.26 21.81 17.93
C GLY A 267 11.24 20.71 17.49
N ASN A 268 11.91 20.02 18.43
CA ASN A 268 12.91 19.00 18.14
C ASN A 268 12.30 17.60 18.05
N GLY A 269 13.00 16.72 17.34
CA GLY A 269 12.72 15.28 17.32
C GLY A 269 12.89 14.61 18.68
N VAL A 270 11.95 13.75 19.04
CA VAL A 270 11.96 12.98 20.29
C VAL A 270 11.62 11.52 19.99
N ALA A 271 12.45 10.60 20.46
CA ALA A 271 12.18 9.16 20.40
C ALA A 271 11.68 8.64 21.75
N VAL A 272 10.60 7.85 21.69
CA VAL A 272 10.11 6.95 22.73
C VAL A 272 10.75 5.59 22.49
N TYR A 273 11.48 5.10 23.48
CA TYR A 273 12.21 3.85 23.43
C TYR A 273 11.43 2.71 24.06
N MET A 274 11.38 1.58 23.36
CA MET A 274 10.85 0.30 23.82
C MET A 274 12.03 -0.68 23.97
N PRO A 275 12.49 -0.93 25.20
CA PRO A 275 13.55 -1.91 25.47
C PRO A 275 13.17 -3.34 25.07
N ASP A 276 14.13 -4.27 25.15
CA ASP A 276 13.87 -5.71 24.94
C ASP A 276 12.68 -6.20 25.78
N GLY A 277 11.81 -7.02 25.19
CA GLY A 277 10.62 -7.54 25.85
C GLY A 277 9.47 -7.80 24.86
N THR A 278 8.43 -8.45 25.38
CA THR A 278 7.20 -8.71 24.64
C THR A 278 6.08 -7.85 25.22
N TYR A 279 5.63 -6.84 24.49
CA TYR A 279 4.62 -5.89 24.96
C TYR A 279 3.25 -6.32 24.45
N ALA A 280 2.35 -6.76 25.33
CA ALA A 280 1.00 -7.11 24.92
C ALA A 280 0.15 -5.84 24.76
N ILE A 281 -0.38 -5.61 23.56
CA ILE A 281 -1.12 -4.40 23.20
C ILE A 281 -2.58 -4.77 22.95
N ARG A 282 -3.50 -4.27 23.79
CA ARG A 282 -4.95 -4.53 23.69
C ARG A 282 -5.79 -3.29 23.40
N LYS A 283 -5.14 -2.12 23.34
CA LYS A 283 -5.71 -0.86 22.80
C LYS A 283 -4.77 -0.26 21.76
N THR A 284 -5.34 0.45 20.79
CA THR A 284 -4.56 1.10 19.73
C THR A 284 -3.60 2.15 20.28
N VAL A 285 -2.44 2.26 19.65
CA VAL A 285 -1.39 3.23 19.96
C VAL A 285 -1.29 4.23 18.82
N LYS A 286 -1.34 5.52 19.15
CA LYS A 286 -1.39 6.59 18.14
C LYS A 286 -0.39 7.71 18.40
N ILE A 287 0.15 8.26 17.32
CA ILE A 287 0.96 9.47 17.28
C ILE A 287 0.21 10.53 16.46
N THR A 288 -0.17 11.64 17.07
CA THR A 288 -0.87 12.76 16.41
C THR A 288 -0.05 14.04 16.41
N GLN A 289 1.19 13.99 16.90
CA GLN A 289 2.10 15.12 17.03
C GLN A 289 3.32 14.93 16.12
N SER A 290 3.78 16.03 15.52
CA SER A 290 5.00 16.03 14.72
C SER A 290 6.24 15.69 15.55
N ASN A 291 7.27 15.16 14.89
CA ASN A 291 8.61 14.96 15.43
C ASN A 291 8.69 13.92 16.58
N VAL A 292 7.82 12.90 16.55
CA VAL A 292 7.78 11.82 17.55
C VAL A 292 8.05 10.48 16.88
N VAL A 293 8.95 9.69 17.45
CA VAL A 293 9.29 8.34 16.98
C VAL A 293 8.98 7.33 18.08
N LEU A 294 8.39 6.19 17.73
CA LEU A 294 8.37 4.99 18.56
C LEU A 294 9.45 4.02 18.05
N ARG A 295 10.43 3.71 18.90
CA ARG A 295 11.61 2.92 18.54
C ARG A 295 11.82 1.74 19.48
N GLY A 296 11.83 0.54 18.93
CA GLY A 296 12.26 -0.66 19.63
C GLY A 296 13.78 -0.78 19.74
N SER A 297 14.24 -1.61 20.65
CA SER A 297 15.65 -1.95 20.84
C SER A 297 16.26 -2.71 19.66
N SER A 298 15.50 -3.63 19.08
CA SER A 298 15.78 -4.32 17.82
C SER A 298 14.53 -5.05 17.33
N VAL A 299 14.53 -5.44 16.06
CA VAL A 299 13.43 -6.23 15.48
C VAL A 299 13.26 -7.59 16.16
N ASP A 300 14.34 -8.24 16.61
CA ASP A 300 14.28 -9.60 17.18
C ASP A 300 14.03 -9.63 18.69
N ARG A 301 14.25 -8.51 19.41
CA ARG A 301 14.14 -8.47 20.88
C ARG A 301 13.04 -7.56 21.41
N CYS A 302 12.54 -6.62 20.61
CA CYS A 302 11.37 -5.82 20.96
C CYS A 302 10.15 -6.34 20.17
N ILE A 303 9.30 -7.11 20.84
CA ILE A 303 8.12 -7.75 20.26
C ILE A 303 6.87 -7.04 20.75
N LEU A 304 6.04 -6.53 19.84
CA LEU A 304 4.71 -6.02 20.13
C LEU A 304 3.73 -7.14 19.79
N TYR A 305 3.05 -7.67 20.80
CA TYR A 305 2.11 -8.78 20.66
C TYR A 305 0.66 -8.29 20.73
N PHE A 306 -0.15 -8.64 19.73
CA PHE A 306 -1.55 -8.23 19.60
C PHE A 306 -2.47 -9.44 19.77
N PRO A 307 -2.99 -9.70 20.98
CA PRO A 307 -3.73 -10.92 21.30
C PRO A 307 -5.19 -10.92 20.81
N VAL A 308 -5.70 -9.77 20.38
CA VAL A 308 -7.09 -9.57 19.94
C VAL A 308 -7.13 -8.75 18.65
N PRO A 309 -8.09 -8.99 17.75
CA PRO A 309 -8.31 -8.17 16.56
C PRO A 309 -9.00 -6.84 16.89
N LEU A 310 -8.96 -5.86 15.96
CA LEU A 310 -9.71 -4.60 16.10
C LEU A 310 -11.21 -4.85 16.26
N GLN A 311 -11.75 -5.86 15.57
CA GLN A 311 -13.16 -6.26 15.70
C GLN A 311 -13.59 -6.56 17.14
N ASP A 312 -12.75 -7.24 17.93
CA ASP A 312 -13.11 -7.62 19.30
C ASP A 312 -13.09 -6.41 20.25
N VAL A 313 -12.38 -5.33 19.90
CA VAL A 313 -12.23 -4.13 20.73
C VAL A 313 -13.15 -2.99 20.30
N TYR A 314 -13.35 -2.83 19.00
CA TYR A 314 -14.05 -1.70 18.39
C TYR A 314 -15.28 -2.14 17.56
N GLY A 315 -15.66 -3.42 17.65
CA GLY A 315 -16.85 -3.97 16.98
C GLY A 315 -16.59 -4.46 15.55
N SER A 316 -17.49 -5.32 15.07
CA SER A 316 -17.49 -5.80 13.69
C SER A 316 -17.68 -4.65 12.72
N ALA A 317 -16.81 -4.60 11.71
CA ALA A 317 -16.90 -3.65 10.63
C ALA A 317 -16.24 -4.23 9.39
N THR A 318 -16.86 -4.00 8.24
CA THR A 318 -16.29 -4.32 6.92
C THR A 318 -15.10 -3.42 6.58
N VAL A 319 -14.96 -2.27 7.27
CA VAL A 319 -13.87 -1.31 7.12
C VAL A 319 -12.49 -1.87 7.45
N TRP A 320 -12.41 -2.95 8.24
CA TRP A 320 -11.11 -3.51 8.67
C TRP A 320 -10.31 -4.07 7.49
N ALA A 321 -10.96 -4.41 6.37
CA ALA A 321 -10.30 -4.76 5.12
C ALA A 321 -9.63 -3.56 4.45
N PHE A 322 -10.13 -2.36 4.74
CA PHE A 322 -9.85 -1.13 4.01
C PHE A 322 -9.26 -0.01 4.88
N GLY A 323 -8.88 -0.30 6.12
CA GLY A 323 -8.46 0.73 7.06
C GLY A 323 -8.30 0.21 8.48
N GLY A 324 -7.86 1.12 9.35
CA GLY A 324 -7.64 0.83 10.76
C GLY A 324 -6.31 0.11 10.99
N ALA A 325 -5.70 0.38 12.13
CA ALA A 325 -4.41 -0.19 12.50
C ALA A 325 -4.21 -0.15 14.01
N TRP A 326 -3.44 -1.10 14.52
CA TRP A 326 -3.07 -1.13 15.94
C TRP A 326 -2.06 -0.04 16.30
N LEU A 327 -1.14 0.27 15.38
CA LEU A 327 -0.24 1.41 15.49
C LEU A 327 -0.60 2.41 14.40
N SER A 328 -0.76 3.68 14.76
CA SER A 328 -1.11 4.71 13.79
C SER A 328 -0.40 6.02 14.01
N ALA A 329 -0.13 6.72 12.92
CA ALA A 329 0.15 8.15 12.96
C ALA A 329 -0.90 8.88 12.13
N VAL A 330 -1.58 9.85 12.75
CA VAL A 330 -2.75 10.50 12.16
C VAL A 330 -2.52 12.00 12.10
N GLY A 331 -2.44 12.51 10.88
CA GLY A 331 -2.31 13.92 10.59
C GLY A 331 -3.63 14.60 10.25
N LYS A 332 -3.55 15.58 9.34
CA LYS A 332 -4.70 16.33 8.87
C LYS A 332 -4.69 16.39 7.35
N ARG A 333 -5.80 15.96 6.74
CA ARG A 333 -5.98 16.00 5.30
C ARG A 333 -5.76 17.40 4.75
N MET A 334 -4.88 17.49 3.76
CA MET A 334 -4.67 18.70 2.96
C MET A 334 -5.55 18.65 1.71
N ASP A 335 -6.43 19.64 1.55
CA ASP A 335 -7.48 19.68 0.52
C ASP A 335 -7.41 20.97 -0.33
N SER A 336 -7.87 20.93 -1.58
CA SER A 336 -7.86 22.11 -2.46
C SER A 336 -8.82 23.21 -2.02
N LYS A 337 -9.79 22.90 -1.14
CA LYS A 337 -10.73 23.89 -0.62
C LYS A 337 -10.21 24.64 0.61
N ASP A 338 -9.06 24.24 1.16
CA ASP A 338 -8.49 24.89 2.34
C ASP A 338 -7.99 26.31 1.99
N ALA A 339 -8.83 27.29 2.29
CA ALA A 339 -8.53 28.71 2.08
C ALA A 339 -7.29 29.19 2.86
N THR A 340 -6.91 28.50 3.95
CA THR A 340 -5.75 28.89 4.78
C THR A 340 -4.41 28.57 4.13
N THR A 341 -4.38 27.57 3.23
CA THR A 341 -3.18 27.17 2.50
C THR A 341 -3.18 27.62 1.04
N ARG A 342 -4.33 28.06 0.52
CA ARG A 342 -4.47 28.52 -0.86
C ARG A 342 -3.57 29.73 -1.14
N LEU A 343 -2.79 29.65 -2.22
CA LEU A 343 -1.89 30.73 -2.66
C LEU A 343 -2.48 31.50 -3.84
N THR A 344 -2.85 30.81 -4.92
CA THR A 344 -3.27 31.46 -6.18
C THR A 344 -3.96 30.47 -7.12
N ASP A 345 -4.79 30.99 -8.02
CA ASP A 345 -5.25 30.27 -9.21
C ASP A 345 -4.17 30.20 -10.28
N VAL A 346 -4.24 29.15 -11.11
CA VAL A 346 -3.48 29.04 -12.36
C VAL A 346 -4.26 29.74 -13.48
N THR A 347 -3.57 30.53 -14.31
CA THR A 347 -4.19 31.43 -15.30
C THR A 347 -3.96 31.05 -16.76
N ALA A 348 -3.07 30.09 -17.02
CA ALA A 348 -2.88 29.51 -18.35
C ALA A 348 -2.69 28.00 -18.29
N ASN A 349 -3.02 27.32 -19.40
CA ASN A 349 -2.65 25.92 -19.58
C ASN A 349 -1.13 25.76 -19.55
N ALA A 350 -0.65 24.64 -19.01
CA ALA A 350 0.74 24.20 -19.11
C ALA A 350 0.79 22.74 -19.57
N ASN A 351 1.90 22.33 -20.15
CA ASN A 351 2.08 20.97 -20.67
C ASN A 351 2.93 20.13 -19.73
N ARG A 352 2.72 18.81 -19.77
CA ARG A 352 3.66 17.85 -19.21
C ARG A 352 5.08 18.17 -19.71
N GLY A 353 6.04 18.19 -18.80
CA GLY A 353 7.43 18.57 -19.06
C GLY A 353 7.76 20.04 -18.77
N ASP A 354 6.76 20.92 -18.70
CA ASP A 354 6.99 22.33 -18.34
C ASP A 354 7.41 22.45 -16.88
N TYR A 355 8.26 23.43 -16.60
CA TYR A 355 8.67 23.79 -15.23
C TYR A 355 7.94 25.02 -14.70
N ARG A 356 7.21 25.75 -15.54
CA ARG A 356 6.58 27.03 -15.17
C ARG A 356 5.06 26.95 -15.24
N LEU A 357 4.40 27.49 -14.24
CA LEU A 357 2.96 27.77 -14.25
C LEU A 357 2.72 29.27 -14.27
N GLN A 358 1.77 29.70 -15.10
CA GLN A 358 1.22 31.05 -15.04
C GLN A 358 0.16 31.10 -13.93
N VAL A 359 0.24 32.12 -13.07
CA VAL A 359 -0.60 32.26 -11.88
C VAL A 359 -1.18 33.67 -11.76
N ALA A 360 -2.34 33.78 -11.11
CA ALA A 360 -3.02 35.07 -10.90
C ALA A 360 -2.26 36.00 -9.96
N SER A 361 -1.55 35.45 -8.98
CA SER A 361 -0.75 36.20 -8.01
C SER A 361 0.48 35.42 -7.59
N THR A 362 1.58 36.13 -7.38
CA THR A 362 2.80 35.57 -6.78
C THR A 362 3.02 36.05 -5.35
N ASN A 363 2.06 36.79 -4.78
CA ASN A 363 2.14 37.28 -3.42
C ASN A 363 2.25 36.11 -2.42
N GLY A 364 3.23 36.19 -1.52
CA GLY A 364 3.47 35.16 -0.51
C GLY A 364 4.13 33.88 -1.04
N ILE A 365 4.49 33.80 -2.32
CA ILE A 365 5.24 32.71 -2.92
C ILE A 365 6.72 33.12 -2.99
N VAL A 366 7.60 32.32 -2.39
CA VAL A 366 9.05 32.57 -2.38
C VAL A 366 9.84 31.34 -2.81
N PRO A 367 11.06 31.51 -3.37
CA PRO A 367 11.95 30.38 -3.65
C PRO A 367 12.14 29.47 -2.43
N ARG A 368 12.32 28.17 -2.70
CA ARG A 368 12.40 27.04 -1.76
C ARG A 368 11.11 26.68 -1.02
N MET A 369 10.02 27.44 -1.19
CA MET A 369 8.72 27.06 -0.63
C MET A 369 8.22 25.77 -1.28
N TRP A 370 7.80 24.80 -0.47
CA TRP A 370 7.03 23.67 -0.96
C TRP A 370 5.61 24.11 -1.27
N VAL A 371 5.16 23.80 -2.48
CA VAL A 371 3.81 24.09 -2.96
C VAL A 371 3.18 22.83 -3.52
N ARG A 372 1.86 22.75 -3.38
CA ARG A 372 1.04 21.70 -3.98
C ARG A 372 0.13 22.28 -5.04
N LEU A 373 0.19 21.72 -6.23
CA LEU A 373 -0.81 21.94 -7.28
C LEU A 373 -1.89 20.87 -7.14
N PHE A 374 -3.13 21.33 -6.95
CA PHE A 374 -4.31 20.49 -7.00
C PHE A 374 -5.02 20.62 -8.34
N MET A 375 -5.59 19.53 -8.84
CA MET A 375 -6.56 19.54 -9.94
C MET A 375 -7.84 18.79 -9.52
N PRO A 376 -8.85 19.51 -8.97
CA PRO A 376 -10.05 18.93 -8.38
C PRO A 376 -11.15 18.47 -9.37
N SER A 377 -10.79 18.22 -10.64
CA SER A 377 -11.71 17.88 -11.73
C SER A 377 -12.60 19.00 -12.27
N SER A 378 -13.04 18.80 -13.52
CA SER A 378 -14.04 19.61 -14.22
C SER A 378 -15.45 19.16 -13.85
N ASP A 379 -16.30 20.15 -13.62
CA ASP A 379 -17.74 20.01 -13.40
C ASP A 379 -18.43 19.05 -14.40
N SER A 380 -19.25 18.11 -13.90
CA SER A 380 -20.07 17.20 -14.71
C SER A 380 -21.41 17.81 -15.14
N THR A 381 -21.57 19.13 -15.02
CA THR A 381 -22.81 19.87 -15.36
C THR A 381 -23.23 19.81 -16.84
N GLY A 382 -22.47 19.16 -17.71
CA GLY A 382 -22.81 18.97 -19.13
C GLY A 382 -23.96 18.01 -19.45
N ARG A 383 -24.50 17.24 -18.49
CA ARG A 383 -25.64 16.32 -18.78
C ARG A 383 -27.00 17.01 -18.93
N ARG A 384 -27.15 18.29 -18.54
CA ARG A 384 -28.47 18.96 -18.54
C ARG A 384 -28.81 19.76 -19.82
N ARG A 385 -27.99 19.72 -20.87
CA ARG A 385 -28.24 20.50 -22.12
C ARG A 385 -28.11 19.75 -23.45
N LEU A 386 -27.96 18.43 -23.44
CA LEU A 386 -27.79 17.64 -24.68
C LEU A 386 -28.79 16.48 -24.83
N GLN A 387 -29.89 16.49 -24.07
CA GLN A 387 -31.01 15.54 -24.24
C GLN A 387 -32.26 16.17 -24.87
N SER A 388 -32.16 17.34 -25.51
CA SER A 388 -33.31 17.99 -26.17
C SER A 388 -33.10 18.35 -27.63
N ILE A 389 -32.01 17.89 -28.26
CA ILE A 389 -31.82 18.03 -29.72
C ILE A 389 -31.19 16.73 -30.21
N ASP A 390 -31.81 16.14 -31.23
CA ASP A 390 -31.51 14.85 -31.89
C ASP A 390 -32.05 13.57 -31.24
N SER A 391 -33.33 13.61 -30.88
CA SER A 391 -34.22 12.45 -31.10
C SER A 391 -34.88 12.60 -32.47
N GLY A 392 -34.16 12.21 -33.54
CA GLY A 392 -34.77 12.18 -34.87
C GLY A 392 -33.78 12.16 -36.04
N ALA A 393 -33.10 11.04 -36.25
CA ALA A 393 -32.82 10.44 -37.57
C ALA A 393 -31.60 9.51 -37.50
N ALA A 394 -31.82 8.22 -37.69
CA ALA A 394 -30.75 7.32 -38.10
C ALA A 394 -30.33 7.61 -39.55
N PRO A 395 -29.04 7.45 -39.90
CA PRO A 395 -28.77 6.75 -41.14
C PRO A 395 -27.57 5.77 -41.10
N ARG A 396 -27.91 4.54 -41.49
CA ARG A 396 -27.26 3.64 -42.47
C ARG A 396 -25.73 3.66 -42.67
N ALA A 397 -25.22 2.43 -42.71
CA ALA A 397 -23.87 2.01 -43.09
C ALA A 397 -23.34 2.58 -44.42
N GLY A 398 -22.02 2.74 -44.46
CA GLY A 398 -21.21 2.67 -45.68
C GLY A 398 -20.50 3.95 -46.10
N ARG A 399 -19.26 4.17 -45.62
CA ARG A 399 -18.21 4.80 -46.43
C ARG A 399 -16.82 4.41 -45.95
N LYS A 400 -16.07 3.77 -46.86
CA LYS A 400 -14.66 3.39 -46.71
C LYS A 400 -13.82 4.64 -46.46
N LEU A 401 -13.12 4.70 -45.33
CA LEU A 401 -12.03 5.66 -45.12
C LEU A 401 -10.82 5.19 -45.94
N ARG A 402 -10.46 6.00 -46.93
CA ARG A 402 -9.24 5.84 -47.74
C ARG A 402 -8.01 6.03 -46.85
N GLN A 403 -7.04 5.15 -47.05
CA GLN A 403 -5.67 5.24 -46.56
C GLN A 403 -5.07 6.62 -46.87
N ALA A 404 -4.44 7.24 -45.87
CA ALA A 404 -3.47 8.31 -46.06
C ALA A 404 -2.19 7.94 -45.31
N LEU A 405 -1.09 8.04 -46.06
CA LEU A 405 0.30 7.71 -45.76
C LEU A 405 0.94 8.69 -44.74
N PRO A 406 2.16 8.41 -44.21
CA PRO A 406 2.63 8.90 -42.91
C PRO A 406 3.09 10.37 -42.90
N VAL A 407 2.88 11.03 -41.75
CA VAL A 407 3.29 12.42 -41.48
C VAL A 407 4.75 12.46 -40.97
N PRO A 408 5.63 13.33 -41.49
CA PRO A 408 7.00 13.49 -41.00
C PRO A 408 7.07 14.26 -39.66
N GLN A 409 8.14 14.01 -38.91
CA GLN A 409 8.44 14.64 -37.61
C GLN A 409 8.76 16.14 -37.72
N GLY A 410 8.26 16.91 -36.74
CA GLY A 410 8.82 18.22 -36.37
C GLY A 410 7.83 19.38 -36.41
N LYS A 411 7.54 19.92 -35.22
CA LYS A 411 6.81 21.19 -34.94
C LYS A 411 5.31 21.20 -35.28
N VAL A 412 4.48 21.28 -34.25
CA VAL A 412 3.08 21.72 -34.39
C VAL A 412 2.97 23.13 -33.81
N SER A 413 2.76 24.10 -34.70
CA SER A 413 2.33 25.46 -34.38
C SER A 413 0.81 25.59 -34.53
N VAL A 414 0.21 26.19 -33.50
CA VAL A 414 -1.01 27.03 -33.42
C VAL A 414 -1.91 27.10 -34.67
N LEU A 415 -3.19 26.78 -34.51
CA LEU A 415 -4.27 27.39 -35.30
C LEU A 415 -5.05 28.37 -34.42
N GLY A 416 -5.00 29.64 -34.84
CA GLY A 416 -5.61 30.79 -34.20
C GLY A 416 -7.12 30.88 -34.42
N GLY A 417 -7.71 31.82 -33.70
CA GLY A 417 -9.15 32.05 -33.65
C GLY A 417 -9.75 32.63 -34.93
N ALA A 418 -11.06 32.46 -35.04
CA ALA A 418 -11.92 33.27 -35.91
C ALA A 418 -13.26 33.48 -35.20
N GLU A 419 -13.67 34.73 -35.07
CA GLU A 419 -14.99 35.19 -34.64
C GLU A 419 -16.08 34.71 -35.61
N ALA A 420 -17.28 34.43 -35.10
CA ALA A 420 -18.46 34.13 -35.90
C ALA A 420 -19.45 35.31 -35.86
N PRO A 421 -20.11 35.65 -36.99
CA PRO A 421 -20.83 36.91 -37.15
C PRO A 421 -22.28 36.87 -36.65
N THR A 422 -22.73 38.02 -36.15
CA THR A 422 -24.11 38.34 -35.76
C THR A 422 -24.98 38.75 -36.96
N GLN A 423 -26.13 38.12 -37.18
CA GLN A 423 -27.31 38.73 -37.84
C GLN A 423 -28.64 38.06 -37.39
N PRO A 424 -29.78 38.79 -37.36
CA PRO A 424 -31.02 38.40 -36.65
C PRO A 424 -32.23 38.14 -37.57
N VAL A 425 -33.15 37.22 -37.22
CA VAL A 425 -34.51 37.14 -37.82
C VAL A 425 -35.49 36.31 -36.93
N PRO A 426 -36.83 36.34 -37.11
CA PRO A 426 -37.77 37.29 -36.50
C PRO A 426 -38.89 36.63 -35.65
N ASN A 427 -39.66 37.48 -34.95
CA ASN A 427 -40.86 37.13 -34.16
C ASN A 427 -41.96 36.40 -34.96
N GLY A 428 -42.39 35.25 -34.44
CA GLY A 428 -43.62 34.56 -34.84
C GLY A 428 -44.35 33.99 -33.63
N LYS A 429 -45.55 34.49 -33.36
CA LYS A 429 -46.47 34.08 -32.28
C LYS A 429 -46.88 32.61 -32.43
N VAL A 430 -46.84 31.83 -31.35
CA VAL A 430 -47.68 30.63 -31.16
C VAL A 430 -48.27 30.62 -29.75
N THR A 431 -49.53 30.22 -29.73
CA THR A 431 -50.61 30.43 -28.76
C THR A 431 -50.39 29.75 -27.40
N VAL A 432 -50.69 30.49 -26.33
CA VAL A 432 -50.71 30.01 -24.94
C VAL A 432 -52.00 29.23 -24.69
N LEU A 433 -51.89 27.92 -24.41
CA LEU A 433 -52.94 27.16 -23.75
C LEU A 433 -52.61 27.10 -22.25
N ASN A 434 -53.56 27.62 -21.48
CA ASN A 434 -53.50 27.86 -20.05
C ASN A 434 -53.78 26.55 -19.29
N THR A 435 -52.79 25.99 -18.60
CA THR A 435 -53.01 24.96 -17.58
C THR A 435 -52.37 25.42 -16.27
N GLN A 436 -53.17 25.42 -15.21
CA GLN A 436 -52.81 25.91 -13.88
C GLN A 436 -51.61 25.14 -13.30
N PRO A 437 -50.73 25.82 -12.53
CA PRO A 437 -49.58 25.18 -11.92
C PRO A 437 -50.03 24.27 -10.77
N GLN A 438 -49.96 22.95 -10.99
CA GLN A 438 -49.89 22.01 -9.87
C GLN A 438 -48.56 22.24 -9.15
N GLN A 439 -48.67 22.69 -7.90
CA GLN A 439 -47.56 22.72 -6.95
C GLN A 439 -47.00 21.30 -6.82
N GLN A 440 -45.82 21.06 -7.38
CA GLN A 440 -45.03 19.88 -7.03
C GLN A 440 -44.58 20.03 -5.57
N PRO A 441 -44.73 19.00 -4.73
CA PRO A 441 -44.21 19.03 -3.38
C PRO A 441 -42.69 19.23 -3.46
N GLN A 442 -42.17 20.19 -2.69
CA GLN A 442 -40.75 20.37 -2.48
C GLN A 442 -40.16 19.04 -2.01
N GLN A 443 -39.46 18.34 -2.90
CA GLN A 443 -38.58 17.25 -2.50
C GLN A 443 -37.52 17.88 -1.59
N GLN A 444 -37.59 17.57 -0.30
CA GLN A 444 -36.45 17.70 0.59
C GLN A 444 -35.29 16.99 -0.10
N GLN A 445 -34.23 17.71 -0.42
CA GLN A 445 -32.98 17.08 -0.83
C GLN A 445 -32.53 16.23 0.36
N GLU A 446 -32.72 14.92 0.26
CA GLU A 446 -32.15 13.98 1.22
C GLU A 446 -30.64 14.22 1.24
N GLY A 447 -30.11 14.47 2.44
CA GLY A 447 -28.67 14.58 2.65
C GLY A 447 -27.96 13.30 2.20
N PRO A 448 -26.64 13.34 2.02
CA PRO A 448 -25.97 12.21 1.42
C PRO A 448 -25.99 11.02 2.39
N VAL A 449 -26.21 9.81 1.87
CA VAL A 449 -26.37 8.60 2.67
C VAL A 449 -24.98 8.11 3.11
N VAL A 450 -24.78 7.94 4.42
CA VAL A 450 -23.58 7.30 4.97
C VAL A 450 -23.85 5.79 5.03
N PRO A 451 -23.02 4.94 4.42
CA PRO A 451 -23.20 3.49 4.49
C PRO A 451 -23.14 2.98 5.93
N LEU A 452 -23.83 1.87 6.22
CA LEU A 452 -23.66 1.14 7.47
C LEU A 452 -22.30 0.43 7.45
N VAL A 453 -21.36 0.90 8.27
CA VAL A 453 -19.95 0.45 8.31
C VAL A 453 -19.66 -0.31 9.59
N PHE A 454 -20.20 0.17 10.71
CA PHE A 454 -20.07 -0.48 12.01
C PHE A 454 -21.39 -1.13 12.40
N GLU A 455 -21.32 -2.36 12.91
CA GLU A 455 -22.49 -2.99 13.54
C GLU A 455 -22.84 -2.31 14.88
N ASP A 456 -21.85 -1.69 15.54
CA ASP A 456 -22.06 -0.92 16.75
C ASP A 456 -22.82 0.40 16.42
N PRO A 457 -24.03 0.60 16.98
CA PRO A 457 -24.84 1.77 16.65
C PRO A 457 -24.21 3.11 17.07
N SER A 458 -23.34 3.12 18.09
CA SER A 458 -22.71 4.33 18.60
C SER A 458 -21.55 4.77 17.71
N LEU A 459 -20.71 3.82 17.25
CA LEU A 459 -19.66 4.08 16.28
C LEU A 459 -20.25 4.45 14.92
N GLN A 460 -21.32 3.76 14.52
CA GLN A 460 -22.06 4.09 13.30
C GLN A 460 -22.63 5.52 13.36
N ALA A 461 -23.37 5.87 14.42
CA ALA A 461 -23.94 7.21 14.58
C ALA A 461 -22.85 8.30 14.62
N ALA A 462 -21.68 7.97 15.17
CA ALA A 462 -20.59 8.91 15.26
C ALA A 462 -19.86 9.12 13.92
N LEU A 463 -19.70 8.08 13.12
CA LEU A 463 -19.27 8.19 11.73
C LEU A 463 -20.26 9.02 10.91
N GLU A 464 -21.55 8.74 11.04
CA GLU A 464 -22.62 9.48 10.37
C GLU A 464 -22.57 10.97 10.70
N ALA A 465 -22.42 11.30 11.98
CA ALA A 465 -22.28 12.69 12.43
C ALA A 465 -21.04 13.37 11.86
N ALA A 466 -19.88 12.69 11.85
CA ALA A 466 -18.63 13.24 11.32
C ALA A 466 -18.69 13.48 9.80
N MET A 467 -19.23 12.53 9.03
CA MET A 467 -19.40 12.65 7.58
C MET A 467 -20.43 13.72 7.21
N LYS A 468 -21.56 13.77 7.94
CA LYS A 468 -22.60 14.78 7.72
C LYS A 468 -22.09 16.19 8.03
N ALA A 469 -21.37 16.38 9.14
CA ALA A 469 -20.75 17.65 9.47
C ALA A 469 -19.80 18.10 8.33
N GLN A 470 -18.94 17.21 7.84
CA GLN A 470 -18.04 17.51 6.72
C GLN A 470 -18.78 17.97 5.46
N TRP A 471 -19.91 17.34 5.12
CA TRP A 471 -20.73 17.71 3.97
C TRP A 471 -21.51 19.03 4.16
N GLU A 472 -22.11 19.23 5.33
CA GLU A 472 -22.84 20.48 5.65
C GLU A 472 -21.89 21.68 5.64
N ILE A 473 -20.67 21.51 6.17
CA ILE A 473 -19.63 22.53 6.10
C ILE A 473 -19.17 22.75 4.66
N ALA A 474 -18.97 21.68 3.88
CA ALA A 474 -18.61 21.81 2.47
C ALA A 474 -19.69 22.55 1.65
N ALA A 475 -20.97 22.31 1.94
CA ALA A 475 -22.10 23.02 1.33
C ALA A 475 -22.14 24.50 1.76
N ALA A 476 -21.86 24.79 3.03
CA ALA A 476 -21.78 26.16 3.54
C ALA A 476 -20.60 26.95 2.95
N VAL A 477 -19.43 26.30 2.78
CA VAL A 477 -18.25 26.89 2.10
C VAL A 477 -18.53 27.12 0.62
N ASP A 478 -19.17 26.17 -0.07
CA ASP A 478 -19.55 26.32 -1.48
C ASP A 478 -20.61 27.45 -1.65
N ALA A 479 -21.39 27.79 -0.60
CA ALA A 479 -22.39 28.86 -0.61
C ALA A 479 -21.84 30.27 -0.27
N ASP A 480 -20.97 30.39 0.74
CA ASP A 480 -20.31 31.65 1.12
C ASP A 480 -18.97 31.36 1.83
N PRO A 481 -17.84 31.38 1.09
CA PRO A 481 -16.52 31.03 1.63
C PRO A 481 -16.05 31.90 2.80
N ASN A 482 -16.62 33.09 2.97
CA ASN A 482 -16.21 34.08 3.97
C ASN A 482 -16.99 33.96 5.30
N LYS A 483 -18.00 33.09 5.38
CA LYS A 483 -18.90 32.97 6.54
C LYS A 483 -18.68 31.74 7.43
N VAL A 484 -17.72 30.89 7.10
CA VAL A 484 -17.47 29.66 7.86
C VAL A 484 -16.21 29.82 8.71
N PRO A 485 -16.32 29.85 10.06
CA PRO A 485 -15.15 29.90 10.94
C PRO A 485 -14.26 28.67 10.72
N ALA A 486 -12.95 28.88 10.53
CA ALA A 486 -11.97 27.85 10.15
C ALA A 486 -11.89 26.62 11.08
N GLN A 487 -12.49 26.70 12.27
CA GLN A 487 -12.50 25.63 13.29
C GLN A 487 -13.48 24.48 12.98
N SER A 488 -14.39 24.64 12.01
CA SER A 488 -15.38 23.61 11.66
C SER A 488 -14.86 22.54 10.69
N LEU A 489 -13.81 22.83 9.92
CA LEU A 489 -13.32 22.02 8.77
C LEU A 489 -12.32 20.90 9.10
N GLU A 490 -12.23 20.50 10.35
CA GLU A 490 -11.12 19.67 10.83
C GLU A 490 -11.56 18.21 11.02
N PRO A 491 -10.77 17.21 10.54
CA PRO A 491 -10.76 15.83 11.05
C PRO A 491 -10.32 15.72 12.53
N ASN A 492 -10.61 16.75 13.32
CA ASN A 492 -10.49 16.90 14.78
C ASN A 492 -11.30 18.10 15.33
N GLY A 493 -12.10 18.82 14.53
CA GLY A 493 -12.81 20.03 14.97
C GLY A 493 -14.33 19.93 14.84
N THR A 494 -14.82 18.92 14.13
CA THR A 494 -16.20 18.44 14.27
C THR A 494 -16.21 16.96 14.64
N ASN A 495 -15.25 16.49 15.45
CA ASN A 495 -15.40 15.22 16.16
C ASN A 495 -16.28 15.48 17.40
N PRO A 496 -17.60 15.70 17.27
CA PRO A 496 -18.42 16.28 18.33
C PRO A 496 -18.64 15.25 19.44
N LEU A 497 -18.22 14.00 19.18
CA LEU A 497 -18.44 12.79 19.94
C LEU A 497 -17.10 12.23 20.47
N GLY A 498 -15.97 12.87 20.17
CA GLY A 498 -14.65 12.48 20.71
C GLY A 498 -14.14 11.12 20.23
N LEU A 499 -14.54 10.67 19.03
CA LEU A 499 -14.03 9.45 18.40
C LEU A 499 -12.51 9.45 18.29
N ASP A 500 -11.93 8.25 18.32
CA ASP A 500 -10.50 8.10 18.10
C ASP A 500 -10.10 8.56 16.67
N PRO A 501 -9.06 9.40 16.49
CA PRO A 501 -8.64 9.87 15.18
C PRO A 501 -8.30 8.75 14.19
N MET A 502 -7.79 7.61 14.65
CA MET A 502 -7.52 6.45 13.80
C MET A 502 -8.83 5.86 13.27
N LEU A 503 -9.86 5.71 14.12
CA LEU A 503 -11.17 5.21 13.71
C LEU A 503 -11.83 6.14 12.69
N LEU A 504 -11.69 7.45 12.87
CA LEU A 504 -12.21 8.43 11.93
C LEU A 504 -11.50 8.34 10.57
N ALA A 505 -10.17 8.24 10.55
CA ALA A 505 -9.41 8.09 9.32
C ALA A 505 -9.71 6.76 8.62
N ALA A 506 -9.74 5.66 9.38
CA ALA A 506 -10.09 4.32 8.89
C ALA A 506 -11.48 4.31 8.25
N ALA A 507 -12.48 4.89 8.90
CA ALA A 507 -13.82 4.98 8.35
C ALA A 507 -13.88 5.89 7.12
N TYR A 508 -13.21 7.04 7.13
CA TYR A 508 -13.18 7.95 5.99
C TYR A 508 -12.59 7.30 4.74
N TYR A 509 -11.42 6.66 4.86
CA TYR A 509 -10.75 6.01 3.72
C TYR A 509 -11.35 4.65 3.39
N GLY A 510 -11.73 3.89 4.40
CA GLY A 510 -12.34 2.58 4.22
C GLY A 510 -13.71 2.68 3.56
N VAL A 511 -14.56 3.66 3.91
CA VAL A 511 -15.82 3.91 3.18
C VAL A 511 -15.56 4.24 1.71
N GLN A 512 -14.51 5.01 1.40
CA GLN A 512 -14.18 5.31 0.00
C GLN A 512 -13.78 4.07 -0.77
N ALA A 513 -13.01 3.19 -0.13
CA ALA A 513 -12.61 1.92 -0.71
C ALA A 513 -13.79 0.93 -0.78
N MET A 514 -14.75 0.96 0.16
CA MET A 514 -15.90 0.05 0.26
C MET A 514 -17.11 0.44 -0.58
N ALA A 515 -17.43 1.74 -0.66
CA ALA A 515 -18.69 2.24 -1.25
C ALA A 515 -18.90 1.84 -2.71
N PHE A 516 -17.93 1.13 -3.30
CA PHE A 516 -18.00 0.60 -4.64
C PHE A 516 -17.44 -0.83 -4.75
N ASP A 517 -17.00 -1.48 -3.67
CA ASP A 517 -16.60 -2.91 -3.70
C ASP A 517 -17.78 -3.84 -3.36
N GLN A 518 -19.02 -3.33 -3.47
CA GLN A 518 -20.20 -4.18 -3.38
C GLN A 518 -20.25 -5.08 -4.60
N ASP A 519 -19.94 -6.36 -4.37
CA ASP A 519 -20.09 -7.45 -5.31
C ASP A 519 -21.30 -7.24 -6.23
N VAL A 520 -21.01 -6.96 -7.49
CA VAL A 520 -21.98 -7.18 -8.55
C VAL A 520 -22.24 -8.67 -8.55
N VAL A 521 -23.40 -9.06 -8.01
CA VAL A 521 -24.01 -10.38 -8.10
C VAL A 521 -23.54 -11.09 -9.36
N GLU A 522 -22.92 -12.27 -9.20
CA GLU A 522 -22.59 -13.15 -10.32
C GLU A 522 -23.83 -13.30 -11.21
N GLY A 523 -23.83 -12.65 -12.38
CA GLY A 523 -24.94 -12.72 -13.34
C GLY A 523 -25.44 -11.40 -13.93
N GLU A 524 -25.00 -10.22 -13.47
CA GLU A 524 -25.27 -9.00 -14.27
C GLU A 524 -24.37 -8.98 -15.52
N PRO A 525 -24.94 -8.77 -16.73
CA PRO A 525 -24.15 -8.66 -17.95
C PRO A 525 -23.21 -7.45 -17.82
N ASP A 526 -21.95 -7.61 -18.25
CA ASP A 526 -20.93 -6.56 -18.35
C ASP A 526 -21.58 -5.23 -18.78
N LYS A 527 -21.88 -4.34 -17.82
CA LYS A 527 -22.33 -2.98 -18.15
C LYS A 527 -21.22 -2.37 -18.99
N ALA A 528 -21.57 -1.88 -20.18
CA ALA A 528 -20.61 -1.33 -21.14
C ALA A 528 -19.61 -0.40 -20.43
N PRO A 529 -18.31 -0.43 -20.79
CA PRO A 529 -17.26 0.32 -20.09
C PRO A 529 -17.67 1.79 -20.00
N ALA A 530 -17.83 2.24 -18.77
CA ALA A 530 -18.34 3.56 -18.49
C ALA A 530 -17.19 4.56 -18.59
N THR A 531 -16.80 4.92 -19.81
CA THR A 531 -15.72 5.86 -20.04
C THR A 531 -16.05 7.26 -19.51
N ALA A 532 -15.08 7.90 -18.87
CA ALA A 532 -15.14 9.31 -18.51
C ALA A 532 -15.40 10.19 -19.76
N THR A 533 -15.96 11.39 -19.56
CA THR A 533 -16.20 12.30 -20.68
C THR A 533 -14.87 12.73 -21.30
N LEU A 534 -14.74 12.64 -22.64
CA LEU A 534 -13.50 13.00 -23.31
C LEU A 534 -13.08 14.43 -22.99
N GLY A 535 -11.82 14.61 -22.62
CA GLY A 535 -11.25 15.90 -22.23
C GLY A 535 -11.40 16.24 -20.74
N THR A 536 -12.06 15.42 -19.92
CA THR A 536 -11.92 15.55 -18.46
C THR A 536 -10.55 15.03 -18.01
N LEU A 537 -10.15 15.35 -16.78
CA LEU A 537 -8.87 14.90 -16.23
C LEU A 537 -8.84 13.38 -16.11
N GLU A 538 -9.95 12.75 -15.74
CA GLU A 538 -10.13 11.30 -15.67
C GLU A 538 -9.84 10.65 -17.02
N SER A 539 -10.43 11.18 -18.10
CA SER A 539 -10.15 10.68 -19.45
C SER A 539 -8.68 10.81 -19.80
N TYR A 540 -8.04 11.94 -19.45
CA TYR A 540 -6.64 12.22 -19.72
C TYR A 540 -5.70 11.25 -19.00
N LEU A 541 -5.95 10.98 -17.71
CA LEU A 541 -5.16 10.03 -16.91
C LEU A 541 -5.21 8.62 -17.50
N TYR A 542 -6.28 8.28 -18.23
CA TYR A 542 -6.43 7.03 -18.98
C TYR A 542 -6.13 7.17 -20.48
N GLY A 543 -5.19 8.06 -20.83
CA GLY A 543 -4.71 8.21 -22.20
C GLY A 543 -5.80 8.73 -23.16
N ASN A 544 -6.69 9.60 -22.68
CA ASN A 544 -7.92 10.03 -23.37
C ASN A 544 -8.89 8.87 -23.66
N ASN A 545 -9.16 8.05 -22.64
CA ASN A 545 -10.01 6.84 -22.70
C ASN A 545 -9.51 5.77 -23.67
N VAL A 546 -8.21 5.76 -23.95
CA VAL A 546 -7.59 4.68 -24.73
C VAL A 546 -7.68 3.36 -23.96
N ALA A 547 -7.56 3.43 -22.63
CA ALA A 547 -7.97 2.36 -21.72
C ALA A 547 -9.28 2.75 -21.01
N ASP A 548 -9.95 1.76 -20.41
CA ASP A 548 -11.15 1.99 -19.60
C ASP A 548 -10.83 2.95 -18.46
N SER A 549 -11.49 4.10 -18.46
CA SER A 549 -11.28 5.18 -17.51
C SER A 549 -12.30 5.18 -16.38
N GLY A 550 -13.19 4.19 -16.33
CA GLY A 550 -14.20 3.98 -15.29
C GLY A 550 -15.20 5.12 -15.10
N THR A 551 -16.22 4.89 -14.26
CA THR A 551 -17.22 5.93 -14.00
C THR A 551 -16.65 7.02 -13.09
N ALA A 552 -16.96 8.28 -13.40
CA ALA A 552 -16.61 9.41 -12.55
C ALA A 552 -17.21 9.32 -11.13
N THR A 553 -18.32 8.60 -10.95
CA THR A 553 -18.99 8.39 -9.67
C THR A 553 -18.35 7.30 -8.81
N ASN A 554 -17.80 6.23 -9.40
CA ASN A 554 -17.29 5.08 -8.63
C ASN A 554 -15.79 5.15 -8.36
N MET A 555 -15.05 5.98 -9.09
CA MET A 555 -13.59 6.08 -8.96
C MET A 555 -13.13 7.15 -7.98
N PHE A 556 -13.91 8.22 -7.81
CA PHE A 556 -13.39 9.44 -7.24
C PHE A 556 -14.30 10.04 -6.18
N TYR A 557 -14.18 9.50 -4.97
CA TYR A 557 -14.78 10.12 -3.81
C TYR A 557 -13.89 11.29 -3.34
N GLY A 558 -14.47 12.48 -3.24
CA GLY A 558 -13.71 13.73 -3.08
C GLY A 558 -13.37 14.38 -4.42
N LYS A 559 -13.13 15.71 -4.42
CA LYS A 559 -12.92 16.46 -5.67
C LYS A 559 -11.48 16.33 -6.19
N GLU A 560 -10.49 15.98 -5.38
CA GLU A 560 -9.08 15.95 -5.82
C GLU A 560 -8.75 14.77 -6.72
N ARG A 561 -8.11 15.03 -7.86
CA ARG A 561 -7.63 13.99 -8.79
C ARG A 561 -6.11 13.91 -8.84
N VAL A 562 -5.45 15.02 -8.59
CA VAL A 562 -4.00 15.17 -8.70
C VAL A 562 -3.51 16.07 -7.59
N ARG A 563 -2.39 15.71 -6.96
CA ARG A 563 -1.80 16.38 -5.78
C ARG A 563 -0.29 16.57 -5.97
N TYR A 564 0.11 17.18 -7.07
CA TYR A 564 1.51 17.40 -7.42
C TYR A 564 2.26 18.25 -6.39
N LEU A 565 3.31 17.71 -5.80
CA LEU A 565 4.18 18.40 -4.84
C LEU A 565 5.51 18.82 -5.49
N SER A 566 5.95 20.06 -5.28
CA SER A 566 7.25 20.55 -5.78
C SER A 566 7.72 21.78 -5.00
N ARG A 567 9.03 22.06 -4.97
CA ARG A 567 9.51 23.37 -4.49
C ARG A 567 9.54 24.41 -5.61
N VAL A 568 9.28 25.64 -5.22
CA VAL A 568 9.48 26.82 -6.07
C VAL A 568 10.98 27.11 -6.18
N VAL A 569 11.51 27.24 -7.39
CA VAL A 569 12.91 27.65 -7.61
C VAL A 569 13.03 29.12 -7.99
N ALA A 570 12.03 29.67 -8.69
CA ALA A 570 12.01 31.06 -9.09
C ALA A 570 10.56 31.55 -9.20
N VAL A 571 10.39 32.86 -9.04
CA VAL A 571 9.10 33.56 -9.12
C VAL A 571 9.31 34.82 -9.96
N GLY A 572 8.39 35.11 -10.87
CA GLY A 572 8.38 36.35 -11.65
C GLY A 572 6.98 36.92 -11.79
N PRO A 573 6.80 38.02 -12.56
CA PRO A 573 5.49 38.62 -12.75
C PRO A 573 4.50 37.64 -13.38
N GLY A 574 3.51 37.18 -12.61
CA GLY A 574 2.46 36.27 -13.08
C GLY A 574 2.87 34.81 -13.30
N TRP A 575 4.05 34.37 -12.83
CA TRP A 575 4.47 32.97 -12.97
C TRP A 575 5.32 32.46 -11.81
N VAL A 576 5.24 31.14 -11.59
CA VAL A 576 6.08 30.37 -10.66
C VAL A 576 6.83 29.28 -11.42
N GLN A 577 8.08 29.03 -11.05
CA GLN A 577 8.88 27.94 -11.59
C GLN A 577 9.11 26.87 -10.52
N PHE A 578 8.87 25.62 -10.86
CA PHE A 578 9.08 24.44 -10.04
C PHE A 578 10.47 23.85 -10.22
N GLU A 579 10.92 23.07 -9.24
CA GLU A 579 12.23 22.40 -9.28
C GLU A 579 12.26 21.15 -10.14
N ARG A 580 11.09 20.58 -10.42
CA ARG A 580 10.90 19.41 -11.26
C ARG A 580 9.79 19.67 -12.28
N PRO A 581 9.82 18.99 -13.44
CA PRO A 581 8.85 19.22 -14.49
C PRO A 581 7.47 18.70 -14.10
N LEU A 582 6.43 19.27 -14.70
CA LEU A 582 5.07 18.77 -14.57
C LEU A 582 4.97 17.35 -15.14
N PRO A 583 4.47 16.36 -14.39
CA PRO A 583 4.34 14.98 -14.84
C PRO A 583 3.06 14.75 -15.68
N TYR A 584 2.20 15.75 -15.76
CA TYR A 584 0.97 15.78 -16.55
C TYR A 584 0.73 17.18 -17.09
N ASP A 585 -0.14 17.26 -18.09
CA ASP A 585 -0.70 18.53 -18.53
C ASP A 585 -1.47 19.21 -17.39
N VAL A 586 -1.55 20.53 -17.46
CA VAL A 586 -2.38 21.35 -16.60
C VAL A 586 -3.31 22.15 -17.48
N ARG A 587 -4.62 21.93 -17.33
CA ARG A 587 -5.65 22.58 -18.14
C ARG A 587 -6.60 23.36 -17.26
N LEU A 588 -6.89 24.61 -17.61
CA LEU A 588 -7.76 25.50 -16.82
C LEU A 588 -9.15 24.92 -16.56
N LYS A 589 -9.69 24.12 -17.50
CA LYS A 589 -10.95 23.40 -17.34
C LYS A 589 -10.96 22.43 -16.16
N TRP A 590 -9.79 21.95 -15.71
CA TRP A 590 -9.64 21.06 -14.55
C TRP A 590 -9.47 21.83 -13.23
N LYS A 591 -9.71 23.16 -13.26
CA LYS A 591 -9.67 24.09 -12.11
C LYS A 591 -8.37 24.01 -11.27
N PRO A 592 -7.18 24.03 -11.91
CA PRO A 592 -5.91 23.94 -11.20
C PRO A 592 -5.71 25.10 -10.22
N VAL A 593 -5.32 24.77 -8.99
CA VAL A 593 -5.07 25.73 -7.90
C VAL A 593 -3.79 25.40 -7.16
N LEU A 594 -3.04 26.42 -6.78
CA LEU A 594 -1.77 26.28 -6.07
C LEU A 594 -1.94 26.59 -4.58
N HIS A 595 -1.47 25.69 -3.73
CA HIS A 595 -1.50 25.80 -2.27
C HIS A 595 -0.08 25.73 -1.71
N ARG A 596 0.14 26.34 -0.54
CA ARG A 596 1.30 26.07 0.29
C ARG A 596 1.20 24.64 0.80
N PHE A 597 2.27 23.88 0.67
CA PHE A 597 2.36 22.57 1.31
C PHE A 597 2.64 22.75 2.80
N ALA A 598 1.64 22.49 3.64
CA ALA A 598 1.67 22.76 5.07
C ALA A 598 1.06 21.58 5.87
N PRO A 599 1.72 20.40 5.87
CA PRO A 599 1.25 19.25 6.66
C PRO A 599 1.21 19.61 8.14
N LYS A 600 0.15 19.19 8.85
CA LYS A 600 0.00 19.43 10.30
C LYS A 600 0.83 18.47 11.15
N VAL A 601 1.01 17.24 10.66
CA VAL A 601 1.83 16.22 11.29
C VAL A 601 2.92 15.79 10.32
N SER A 602 4.16 15.79 10.80
CA SER A 602 5.32 15.34 10.05
C SER A 602 6.46 14.89 10.95
N GLY A 603 7.45 14.21 10.40
CA GLY A 603 8.60 13.75 11.17
C GLY A 603 8.24 12.65 12.16
N VAL A 604 7.25 11.80 11.83
CA VAL A 604 6.82 10.68 12.68
C VAL A 604 7.48 9.39 12.20
N GLY A 605 7.89 8.53 13.14
CA GLY A 605 8.55 7.26 12.81
C GLY A 605 8.11 6.08 13.66
N PHE A 606 8.07 4.90 13.04
CA PHE A 606 7.98 3.60 13.70
C PHE A 606 9.22 2.78 13.33
N GLU A 607 10.00 2.35 14.32
CA GLU A 607 11.35 1.84 14.06
C GLU A 607 11.71 0.60 14.90
N SER A 608 12.36 -0.38 14.26
CA SER A 608 13.17 -1.42 14.94
C SER A 608 12.42 -2.29 15.97
N PHE A 609 11.28 -2.85 15.59
CA PHE A 609 10.53 -3.82 16.39
C PHE A 609 9.78 -4.81 15.51
N GLN A 610 9.36 -5.92 16.11
CA GLN A 610 8.47 -6.89 15.48
C GLN A 610 7.04 -6.71 15.99
N MET A 611 6.07 -6.85 15.10
CA MET A 611 4.64 -6.91 15.41
C MET A 611 4.15 -8.35 15.19
N VAL A 612 3.63 -8.98 16.23
CA VAL A 612 3.12 -10.35 16.19
C VAL A 612 1.65 -10.35 16.54
N PHE A 613 0.81 -10.73 15.58
CA PHE A 613 -0.61 -10.90 15.80
C PHE A 613 -0.91 -12.33 16.26
N LYS A 614 -1.91 -12.48 17.12
CA LYS A 614 -2.43 -13.81 17.41
C LYS A 614 -2.94 -14.44 16.13
N TRP A 615 -2.38 -15.59 15.76
CA TRP A 615 -2.78 -16.32 14.57
C TRP A 615 -4.30 -16.54 14.54
N SER A 616 -4.88 -16.31 13.36
CA SER A 616 -6.30 -16.54 13.07
C SER A 616 -6.46 -17.01 11.62
N PRO A 617 -7.52 -17.77 11.29
CA PRO A 617 -7.78 -18.14 9.89
C PRO A 617 -8.14 -16.90 9.06
N TYR A 618 -7.82 -16.95 7.76
CA TYR A 618 -8.19 -15.98 6.73
C TYR A 618 -9.15 -16.65 5.74
N PRO A 619 -10.47 -16.55 5.99
CA PRO A 619 -11.44 -17.39 5.29
C PRO A 619 -11.79 -16.92 3.88
N ASP A 620 -11.84 -15.61 3.65
CA ASP A 620 -12.19 -14.99 2.38
C ASP A 620 -11.46 -13.66 2.18
N HIS A 621 -11.46 -13.14 0.95
CA HIS A 621 -10.74 -11.94 0.52
C HIS A 621 -11.01 -10.73 1.42
N LEU A 622 -12.28 -10.44 1.74
CA LEU A 622 -12.67 -9.27 2.54
C LEU A 622 -13.02 -9.63 4.00
N GLU A 623 -13.01 -10.91 4.37
CA GLU A 623 -13.34 -11.35 5.72
C GLU A 623 -12.11 -11.24 6.65
N VAL A 624 -11.74 -9.99 6.95
CA VAL A 624 -10.66 -9.68 7.89
C VAL A 624 -11.23 -9.19 9.22
N LYS A 625 -10.53 -9.49 10.31
CA LYS A 625 -10.96 -9.10 11.67
C LYS A 625 -10.27 -7.82 12.14
N GLY A 626 -9.28 -7.35 11.39
CA GLY A 626 -8.49 -6.16 11.72
C GLY A 626 -7.27 -6.51 12.56
N MET A 627 -6.57 -7.60 12.22
CA MET A 627 -5.18 -7.81 12.64
C MET A 627 -4.26 -6.88 11.82
N ASN A 628 -4.50 -5.57 11.89
CA ASN A 628 -3.87 -4.58 11.02
C ASN A 628 -2.66 -3.94 11.72
N GLY A 629 -1.52 -3.92 11.04
CA GLY A 629 -0.23 -3.45 11.56
C GLY A 629 -0.15 -1.94 11.80
N ILE A 630 0.55 -1.25 10.90
CA ILE A 630 0.84 0.18 11.02
C ILE A 630 0.10 0.96 9.94
N ALA A 631 -0.59 2.04 10.29
CA ALA A 631 -1.15 2.97 9.32
C ALA A 631 -0.70 4.42 9.53
N LEU A 632 -0.25 5.05 8.44
CA LEU A 632 0.02 6.48 8.37
C LEU A 632 -1.10 7.16 7.59
N TYR A 633 -1.78 8.12 8.22
CA TYR A 633 -2.88 8.87 7.63
C TYR A 633 -2.55 10.36 7.56
N ASP A 634 -2.76 10.98 6.39
CA ASP A 634 -2.86 12.44 6.25
C ASP A 634 -1.67 13.27 6.81
N LEU A 635 -0.47 12.72 6.69
CA LEU A 635 0.76 13.30 7.21
C LEU A 635 1.85 13.36 6.13
N ALA A 636 2.99 13.96 6.45
CA ALA A 636 4.11 13.99 5.53
C ALA A 636 5.47 13.75 6.17
N ASN A 637 6.52 13.55 5.37
CA ASN A 637 7.92 13.45 5.85
C ASN A 637 8.06 12.50 7.05
N SER A 638 7.52 11.30 6.91
CA SER A 638 7.42 10.31 8.00
C SER A 638 7.84 8.93 7.48
N TRP A 639 8.06 7.97 8.37
CA TRP A 639 8.63 6.69 7.98
C TRP A 639 8.21 5.51 8.84
N VAL A 640 8.36 4.32 8.26
CA VAL A 640 8.38 3.04 8.96
C VAL A 640 9.66 2.33 8.52
N THR A 641 10.51 1.94 9.46
CA THR A 641 11.79 1.30 9.12
C THR A 641 12.16 0.15 10.04
N ASN A 642 12.71 -0.92 9.47
CA ASN A 642 13.19 -2.08 10.22
C ASN A 642 12.07 -2.70 11.08
N VAL A 643 10.96 -3.05 10.43
CA VAL A 643 9.77 -3.62 11.08
C VAL A 643 9.43 -4.96 10.46
N LYS A 644 9.22 -5.95 11.32
CA LYS A 644 8.73 -7.27 10.92
C LYS A 644 7.27 -7.43 11.35
N VAL A 645 6.38 -7.79 10.43
CA VAL A 645 4.96 -8.01 10.71
C VAL A 645 4.62 -9.48 10.54
N VAL A 646 4.03 -10.09 11.57
CA VAL A 646 3.73 -11.52 11.62
C VAL A 646 2.24 -11.77 11.87
N ASP A 647 1.62 -12.61 11.02
CA ASP A 647 0.22 -13.06 11.13
C ASP A 647 -0.85 -11.95 11.01
N ALA A 648 -0.55 -10.88 10.28
CA ALA A 648 -1.45 -9.75 10.09
C ALA A 648 -2.46 -9.95 8.95
N ASP A 649 -3.62 -9.29 9.06
CA ASP A 649 -4.60 -9.10 7.98
C ASP A 649 -4.16 -8.02 7.00
N ASN A 650 -3.61 -6.92 7.53
CA ASN A 650 -2.95 -5.87 6.75
C ASN A 650 -1.61 -5.51 7.41
N GLY A 651 -0.53 -5.42 6.62
CA GLY A 651 0.82 -5.15 7.13
C GLY A 651 1.08 -3.67 7.46
N VAL A 652 1.58 -2.90 6.48
CA VAL A 652 1.84 -1.46 6.65
C VAL A 652 1.14 -0.63 5.57
N MET A 653 0.59 0.51 5.98
CA MET A 653 -0.34 1.30 5.19
C MET A 653 0.02 2.80 5.18
N ALA A 654 -0.07 3.45 4.02
CA ALA A 654 0.15 4.87 3.84
C ALA A 654 -0.99 5.47 3.00
N THR A 655 -1.86 6.26 3.64
CA THR A 655 -3.06 6.79 2.99
C THR A 655 -3.19 8.30 3.18
N GLY A 656 -3.37 9.05 2.08
CA GLY A 656 -3.45 10.52 2.14
C GLY A 656 -2.12 11.22 2.45
N VAL A 657 -1.00 10.50 2.37
CA VAL A 657 0.32 10.96 2.81
C VAL A 657 1.20 11.47 1.68
N ASP A 658 2.27 12.20 2.05
CA ASP A 658 3.27 12.68 1.11
C ASP A 658 4.70 12.59 1.65
N LEU A 659 5.69 12.28 0.80
CA LEU A 659 7.10 12.19 1.21
C LEU A 659 7.32 11.17 2.35
N VAL A 660 6.73 9.99 2.24
CA VAL A 660 6.81 8.92 3.25
C VAL A 660 7.74 7.81 2.79
N THR A 661 8.53 7.23 3.71
CA THR A 661 9.38 6.06 3.41
C THR A 661 9.00 4.86 4.25
N PHE A 662 8.73 3.73 3.59
CA PHE A 662 8.77 2.40 4.19
C PHE A 662 10.07 1.72 3.77
N SER A 663 10.83 1.21 4.74
CA SER A 663 12.09 0.53 4.45
C SER A 663 12.37 -0.64 5.38
N ASP A 664 13.04 -1.68 4.89
CA ASP A 664 13.43 -2.82 5.74
C ASP A 664 12.19 -3.46 6.38
N ILE A 665 11.15 -3.69 5.55
CA ILE A 665 9.87 -4.28 5.97
C ILE A 665 9.88 -5.76 5.65
N VAL A 666 9.67 -6.60 6.66
CA VAL A 666 9.51 -8.04 6.50
C VAL A 666 8.09 -8.43 6.85
N THR A 667 7.42 -9.19 5.98
CA THR A 667 6.13 -9.81 6.33
C THR A 667 6.27 -11.32 6.37
N GLN A 668 5.66 -11.93 7.38
CA GLN A 668 5.73 -13.37 7.61
C GLN A 668 4.38 -13.89 8.15
N PHE A 669 4.11 -15.17 7.91
CA PHE A 669 3.10 -15.93 8.62
C PHE A 669 3.75 -17.10 9.37
N THR A 670 3.30 -17.37 10.59
CA THR A 670 3.82 -18.50 11.38
C THR A 670 3.39 -19.84 10.80
N LYS A 671 2.23 -19.88 10.15
CA LYS A 671 1.68 -21.02 9.41
C LYS A 671 0.58 -20.54 8.44
N PRO A 672 0.17 -21.35 7.44
CA PRO A 672 -0.89 -20.97 6.52
C PRO A 672 -2.16 -20.50 7.25
N ARG A 673 -2.72 -19.37 6.82
CA ARG A 673 -3.96 -18.77 7.36
C ARG A 673 -5.16 -19.02 6.45
N GLY A 674 -4.95 -19.04 5.13
CA GLY A 674 -6.01 -19.19 4.15
C GLY A 674 -6.87 -20.44 4.36
N THR A 675 -8.19 -20.30 4.21
CA THR A 675 -9.12 -21.46 4.11
C THR A 675 -9.78 -21.48 2.73
N ASN A 676 -10.43 -22.58 2.35
CA ASN A 676 -11.19 -22.69 1.09
C ASN A 676 -10.42 -22.18 -0.15
N ASP A 677 -10.94 -21.17 -0.86
CA ASP A 677 -10.28 -20.55 -2.03
C ASP A 677 -8.94 -19.91 -1.66
N MET A 678 -8.86 -19.23 -0.50
CA MET A 678 -7.63 -18.64 -0.02
C MET A 678 -6.55 -19.71 0.20
N ALA A 679 -6.92 -20.89 0.73
CA ALA A 679 -6.00 -22.01 0.88
C ALA A 679 -5.49 -22.53 -0.46
N LYS A 680 -6.38 -22.72 -1.45
CA LYS A 680 -6.01 -23.19 -2.80
C LYS A 680 -5.01 -22.25 -3.48
N ARG A 681 -5.17 -20.95 -3.28
CA ARG A 681 -4.31 -19.89 -3.81
C ARG A 681 -3.09 -19.57 -2.92
N GLN A 682 -3.03 -20.20 -1.74
CA GLN A 682 -2.00 -20.02 -0.70
C GLN A 682 -1.92 -18.59 -0.15
N LEU A 683 -3.05 -17.91 -0.04
CA LEU A 683 -3.16 -16.52 0.43
C LEU A 683 -3.39 -16.48 1.94
N ASN A 684 -2.69 -15.57 2.64
CA ASN A 684 -2.65 -15.57 4.10
C ASN A 684 -3.07 -14.24 4.76
N GLY A 685 -3.32 -13.20 3.97
CA GLY A 685 -3.76 -11.88 4.44
C GLY A 685 -4.24 -11.04 3.26
N HIS A 686 -4.74 -9.83 3.54
CA HIS A 686 -5.31 -8.94 2.55
C HIS A 686 -4.22 -8.09 1.86
N HIS A 687 -3.69 -7.04 2.51
CA HIS A 687 -2.59 -6.23 1.97
C HIS A 687 -1.29 -6.34 2.79
N ALA A 688 -0.15 -6.63 2.16
CA ALA A 688 1.14 -6.62 2.85
C ALA A 688 1.67 -5.18 3.02
N ILE A 689 1.82 -4.47 1.90
CA ILE A 689 2.24 -3.06 1.86
C ILE A 689 1.27 -2.30 0.97
N TRP A 690 0.57 -1.33 1.56
CA TRP A 690 -0.51 -0.62 0.88
C TRP A 690 -0.27 0.89 0.85
N THR A 691 -0.33 1.47 -0.35
CA THR A 691 -0.30 2.91 -0.56
C THR A 691 -1.56 3.37 -1.28
N SER A 692 -2.24 4.41 -0.77
CA SER A 692 -3.49 4.92 -1.34
C SER A 692 -3.60 6.45 -1.22
N THR A 693 -4.14 7.11 -2.24
CA THR A 693 -4.38 8.57 -2.23
C THR A 693 -3.14 9.39 -1.81
N CYS A 694 -1.95 8.95 -2.22
CA CYS A 694 -0.67 9.46 -1.74
C CYS A 694 0.21 9.99 -2.87
N SER A 695 1.24 10.78 -2.52
CA SER A 695 2.26 11.21 -3.48
C SER A 695 3.67 11.06 -2.93
N LEU A 696 4.64 10.71 -3.78
CA LEU A 696 6.06 10.63 -3.41
C LEU A 696 6.34 9.70 -2.22
N VAL A 697 5.69 8.53 -2.21
CA VAL A 697 5.98 7.47 -1.24
C VAL A 697 7.10 6.58 -1.78
N LEU A 698 8.06 6.22 -0.93
CA LEU A 698 9.11 5.25 -1.24
C LEU A 698 8.94 4.02 -0.37
N VAL A 699 8.77 2.86 -0.99
CA VAL A 699 8.85 1.54 -0.36
C VAL A 699 10.12 0.86 -0.86
N THR A 700 11.05 0.52 0.02
CA THR A 700 12.32 -0.08 -0.40
C THR A 700 12.85 -1.15 0.55
N ARG A 701 13.66 -2.11 0.07
CA ARG A 701 14.25 -3.16 0.91
C ARG A 701 13.18 -3.91 1.70
N PHE A 702 12.24 -4.53 1.01
CA PHE A 702 11.19 -5.33 1.63
C PHE A 702 11.36 -6.82 1.32
N ASP A 703 10.86 -7.68 2.20
CA ASP A 703 10.84 -9.13 2.06
C ASP A 703 9.44 -9.68 2.39
N ILE A 704 8.73 -10.18 1.38
CA ILE A 704 7.39 -10.75 1.49
C ILE A 704 7.48 -12.29 1.47
N GLN A 705 7.53 -12.90 2.66
CA GLN A 705 7.94 -14.31 2.79
C GLN A 705 6.87 -15.33 2.38
N GLN A 706 5.60 -14.93 2.37
CA GLN A 706 4.48 -15.73 1.85
C GLN A 706 3.45 -14.84 1.17
N ARG A 707 2.57 -15.45 0.34
CA ARG A 707 1.59 -14.72 -0.47
C ARG A 707 0.53 -14.03 0.39
N TRP A 708 0.31 -12.76 0.08
CA TRP A 708 -0.86 -11.97 0.45
C TRP A 708 -1.85 -11.92 -0.71
N PHE A 709 -3.11 -11.58 -0.49
CA PHE A 709 -4.02 -11.32 -1.60
C PHE A 709 -3.44 -10.20 -2.49
N HIS A 710 -2.93 -9.15 -1.84
CA HIS A 710 -2.18 -8.06 -2.44
C HIS A 710 -0.86 -7.85 -1.69
N ASP A 711 0.28 -8.13 -2.35
CA ASP A 711 1.60 -7.95 -1.72
C ASP A 711 2.01 -6.48 -1.75
N LEU A 712 2.08 -5.89 -2.95
CA LEU A 712 2.48 -4.49 -3.16
C LEU A 712 1.34 -3.73 -3.84
N SER A 713 0.63 -2.90 -3.09
CA SER A 713 -0.55 -2.19 -3.61
C SER A 713 -0.30 -0.71 -3.84
N VAL A 714 -0.65 -0.27 -5.05
CA VAL A 714 -1.01 1.12 -5.34
C VAL A 714 -2.51 1.16 -5.56
N ASP A 715 -3.18 1.98 -4.76
CA ASP A 715 -4.64 2.11 -4.76
C ASP A 715 -5.06 3.58 -4.89
N ALA A 716 -6.27 3.80 -5.40
CA ALA A 716 -6.98 5.08 -5.48
C ALA A 716 -6.08 6.33 -5.56
N MET A 717 -5.75 6.77 -6.77
CA MET A 717 -4.96 8.00 -7.00
C MET A 717 -3.55 8.02 -6.38
N ALA A 718 -2.99 6.89 -5.92
CA ALA A 718 -1.57 6.81 -5.61
C ALA A 718 -0.73 7.22 -6.85
N GLU A 719 0.08 8.26 -6.69
CA GLU A 719 0.91 8.82 -7.76
C GLU A 719 2.36 9.02 -7.33
N HIS A 720 3.30 8.81 -8.25
CA HIS A 720 4.74 8.94 -7.96
C HIS A 720 5.20 8.09 -6.76
N THR A 721 4.50 6.99 -6.47
CA THR A 721 4.93 5.99 -5.51
C THR A 721 5.99 5.10 -6.16
N VAL A 722 7.02 4.79 -5.39
CA VAL A 722 8.15 3.96 -5.81
C VAL A 722 8.20 2.71 -4.94
N TYR A 723 8.21 1.54 -5.57
CA TYR A 723 8.62 0.29 -4.96
C TYR A 723 9.98 -0.09 -5.54
N SER A 724 11.00 -0.24 -4.68
CA SER A 724 12.40 -0.39 -5.10
C SER A 724 13.13 -1.46 -4.30
N SER A 725 14.01 -2.24 -4.94
CA SER A 725 14.97 -3.10 -4.24
C SER A 725 14.35 -4.05 -3.21
N GLY A 726 13.32 -4.80 -3.62
CA GLY A 726 12.62 -5.73 -2.73
C GLY A 726 12.51 -7.14 -3.29
N ARG A 727 12.12 -8.09 -2.44
CA ARG A 727 11.96 -9.51 -2.79
C ARG A 727 10.74 -10.14 -2.12
N GLY A 728 10.34 -11.31 -2.61
CA GLY A 728 9.33 -12.12 -1.94
C GLY A 728 9.18 -13.49 -2.57
N LEU A 729 8.29 -14.31 -2.01
CA LEU A 729 8.05 -15.68 -2.46
C LEU A 729 7.40 -15.73 -3.84
N ASP A 730 6.34 -14.95 -4.07
CA ASP A 730 5.61 -14.88 -5.33
C ASP A 730 4.79 -13.59 -5.39
N ILE A 731 5.45 -12.47 -5.68
CA ILE A 731 4.88 -11.13 -5.54
C ILE A 731 3.86 -10.84 -6.65
N ASN A 732 2.70 -10.29 -6.29
CA ASN A 732 1.89 -9.46 -7.18
C ASN A 732 2.11 -7.96 -6.93
N ILE A 733 2.22 -7.22 -8.04
CA ILE A 733 2.17 -5.77 -8.05
C ILE A 733 0.73 -5.38 -8.37
N ASP A 734 -0.02 -5.10 -7.32
CA ASP A 734 -1.44 -4.81 -7.37
C ASP A 734 -1.67 -3.33 -7.71
N CYS A 735 -2.06 -3.09 -8.97
CA CYS A 735 -2.57 -1.80 -9.41
C CYS A 735 -4.10 -1.83 -9.25
N HIS A 736 -4.57 -1.33 -8.10
CA HIS A 736 -5.93 -1.57 -7.59
C HIS A 736 -7.01 -0.67 -8.23
N ARG A 737 -6.79 -0.24 -9.49
CA ARG A 737 -7.65 0.66 -10.30
C ARG A 737 -7.76 2.08 -9.71
N ALA A 738 -8.82 2.81 -10.05
CA ALA A 738 -9.07 4.18 -9.56
C ALA A 738 -7.92 5.16 -9.81
N ALA A 739 -7.45 5.19 -11.05
CA ALA A 739 -6.46 6.13 -11.58
C ALA A 739 -5.11 6.15 -10.84
N VAL A 740 -4.58 5.00 -10.43
CA VAL A 740 -3.18 4.88 -9.98
C VAL A 740 -2.23 5.12 -11.16
N HIS A 741 -1.39 6.14 -11.09
CA HIS A 741 -0.66 6.67 -12.25
C HIS A 741 0.75 7.17 -11.90
N ASN A 742 1.63 7.27 -12.89
CA ASN A 742 3.02 7.71 -12.70
C ASN A 742 3.77 6.96 -11.58
N ASN A 743 3.52 5.67 -11.34
CA ASN A 743 4.21 4.89 -10.31
C ASN A 743 5.43 4.16 -10.88
N LEU A 744 6.42 3.84 -10.04
CA LEU A 744 7.63 3.11 -10.43
C LEU A 744 7.78 1.83 -9.61
N PHE A 745 7.97 0.72 -10.30
CA PHE A 745 8.35 -0.56 -9.72
C PHE A 745 9.71 -0.92 -10.29
N THR A 746 10.75 -0.94 -9.44
CA THR A 746 12.13 -1.11 -9.91
C THR A 746 12.97 -2.03 -9.04
N ASN A 747 13.82 -2.87 -9.66
CA ASN A 747 14.67 -3.81 -8.95
C ASN A 747 13.88 -4.70 -7.97
N ILE A 748 12.86 -5.41 -8.46
CA ILE A 748 12.00 -6.27 -7.63
C ILE A 748 12.16 -7.72 -8.05
N ASN A 749 12.63 -8.55 -7.12
CA ASN A 749 12.62 -9.99 -7.25
C ASN A 749 11.24 -10.53 -6.84
N THR A 750 10.41 -10.90 -7.81
CA THR A 750 9.06 -11.39 -7.55
C THR A 750 9.01 -12.84 -7.05
N GLY A 751 10.15 -13.49 -6.83
CA GLY A 751 10.21 -14.90 -6.46
C GLY A 751 9.73 -15.77 -7.60
N LEU A 752 8.68 -16.58 -7.39
CA LEU A 752 8.16 -17.46 -8.43
C LEU A 752 7.66 -16.67 -9.66
N GLY A 753 7.13 -15.45 -9.50
CA GLY A 753 6.64 -14.59 -10.59
C GLY A 753 5.50 -15.21 -11.38
N LEU A 754 4.59 -15.91 -10.70
CA LEU A 754 3.40 -16.51 -11.31
C LEU A 754 2.23 -15.53 -11.37
N ARG A 755 2.30 -14.47 -10.56
CA ARG A 755 1.21 -13.51 -10.38
C ARG A 755 1.66 -12.05 -10.37
N THR A 756 2.81 -11.74 -10.98
CA THR A 756 3.41 -10.39 -10.99
C THR A 756 2.42 -9.28 -11.33
N PHE A 757 1.46 -9.53 -12.22
CA PHE A 757 0.44 -8.56 -12.65
C PHE A 757 -0.99 -8.91 -12.21
N ALA A 758 -1.16 -9.83 -11.26
CA ALA A 758 -2.46 -10.07 -10.65
C ALA A 758 -2.85 -8.83 -9.83
N SER A 759 -3.96 -8.20 -10.18
CA SER A 759 -4.45 -6.98 -9.51
C SER A 759 -5.94 -7.08 -9.25
N GLY A 760 -6.37 -6.49 -8.14
CA GLY A 760 -7.76 -6.44 -7.70
C GLY A 760 -8.48 -5.15 -8.09
N GLY A 761 -9.34 -4.69 -7.19
CA GLY A 761 -10.17 -3.50 -7.35
C GLY A 761 -11.47 -3.76 -8.10
N GLU A 762 -12.50 -3.03 -7.68
CA GLU A 762 -13.81 -3.01 -8.31
C GLU A 762 -13.73 -2.69 -9.81
N LYS A 763 -14.36 -3.51 -10.66
CA LYS A 763 -14.28 -3.40 -12.13
C LYS A 763 -14.77 -2.05 -12.66
N SER A 764 -15.76 -1.44 -12.02
CA SER A 764 -16.29 -0.13 -12.43
C SER A 764 -15.33 1.05 -12.19
N ARG A 765 -14.17 0.81 -11.56
CA ARG A 765 -13.12 1.81 -11.29
C ARG A 765 -12.08 1.96 -12.41
N GLY A 766 -12.41 1.52 -13.62
CA GLY A 766 -11.56 1.61 -14.79
C GLY A 766 -10.47 0.54 -14.82
N ALA A 767 -9.52 0.68 -15.73
CA ALA A 767 -8.39 -0.23 -15.86
C ALA A 767 -7.49 -0.20 -14.61
N ASN A 768 -6.78 -1.31 -14.38
CA ASN A 768 -5.93 -1.53 -13.20
C ASN A 768 -4.91 -0.40 -12.98
N ALA A 769 -4.29 0.07 -14.05
CA ALA A 769 -3.39 1.22 -14.03
C ALA A 769 -3.89 2.34 -14.94
N ALA A 770 -3.69 3.58 -14.49
CA ALA A 770 -3.68 4.75 -15.35
C ALA A 770 -2.27 5.01 -15.90
N ALA A 771 -2.11 6.10 -16.64
CA ALA A 771 -0.94 6.35 -17.48
C ALA A 771 0.40 6.39 -16.72
N ASN A 772 1.48 6.07 -17.47
CA ASN A 772 2.88 6.29 -17.13
C ASN A 772 3.45 5.48 -15.95
N SER A 773 2.73 4.49 -15.43
CA SER A 773 3.34 3.52 -14.51
C SER A 773 4.41 2.70 -15.23
N THR A 774 5.52 2.44 -14.53
CA THR A 774 6.75 1.87 -15.11
C THR A 774 7.23 0.66 -14.32
N TRP A 775 7.49 -0.45 -15.02
CA TRP A 775 8.13 -1.66 -14.49
C TRP A 775 9.54 -1.76 -15.06
N TRP A 776 10.54 -1.75 -14.18
CA TRP A 776 11.94 -1.65 -14.55
C TRP A 776 12.79 -2.66 -13.78
N ALA A 777 13.37 -3.66 -14.44
CA ALA A 777 14.06 -4.75 -13.76
C ALA A 777 13.18 -5.41 -12.67
N VAL A 778 11.95 -5.76 -13.04
CA VAL A 778 11.09 -6.63 -12.24
C VAL A 778 11.25 -8.04 -12.80
N TYR A 779 11.66 -8.99 -11.97
CA TYR A 779 12.08 -10.31 -12.41
C TYR A 779 11.77 -11.40 -11.39
N PRO A 780 11.49 -12.64 -11.83
CA PRO A 780 11.39 -13.81 -10.95
C PRO A 780 12.78 -14.40 -10.64
N SER A 781 12.84 -15.31 -9.67
CA SER A 781 14.01 -16.12 -9.31
C SER A 781 13.69 -17.62 -9.42
N PRO A 782 14.42 -18.41 -10.24
CA PRO A 782 15.50 -17.99 -11.13
C PRO A 782 15.01 -17.04 -12.23
N THR A 783 15.91 -16.19 -12.73
CA THR A 783 15.58 -15.18 -13.73
C THR A 783 15.06 -15.81 -15.01
N ARG A 784 13.83 -15.47 -15.38
CA ARG A 784 13.16 -15.89 -16.61
C ARG A 784 12.24 -14.78 -17.13
N PRO A 785 11.92 -14.75 -18.43
CA PRO A 785 10.94 -13.83 -18.96
C PRO A 785 9.57 -13.97 -18.28
N VAL A 786 8.88 -12.85 -18.03
CA VAL A 786 7.49 -12.81 -17.51
C VAL A 786 6.58 -12.21 -18.57
N SER A 787 5.40 -12.78 -18.80
CA SER A 787 4.41 -12.16 -19.67
C SER A 787 3.96 -10.82 -19.09
N VAL A 788 4.02 -9.77 -19.89
CA VAL A 788 3.34 -8.50 -19.57
C VAL A 788 1.82 -8.73 -19.45
N PRO A 789 1.07 -7.87 -18.75
CA PRO A 789 -0.37 -8.08 -18.60
C PRO A 789 -1.12 -7.89 -19.91
N SER A 790 -2.43 -8.18 -19.91
CA SER A 790 -3.31 -7.88 -21.04
C SER A 790 -3.25 -6.40 -21.40
N CYS A 791 -3.40 -6.05 -22.69
CA CYS A 791 -3.28 -4.66 -23.14
C CYS A 791 -4.27 -3.70 -22.46
N ASP A 792 -5.40 -4.21 -21.98
CA ASP A 792 -6.40 -3.45 -21.24
C ASP A 792 -6.05 -3.17 -19.77
N PHE A 793 -4.84 -3.53 -19.32
CA PHE A 793 -4.36 -3.27 -17.97
C PHE A 793 -4.23 -1.77 -17.67
N GLY A 794 -3.95 -0.97 -18.69
CA GLY A 794 -3.84 0.49 -18.58
C GLY A 794 -3.24 1.12 -19.82
N PRO A 795 -3.27 2.45 -19.97
CA PRO A 795 -2.66 3.15 -21.08
C PRO A 795 -1.23 3.60 -20.75
N MET A 796 -0.42 3.85 -21.78
CA MET A 796 0.89 4.50 -21.66
C MET A 796 1.86 3.85 -20.64
N LEU A 797 1.79 2.54 -20.46
CA LEU A 797 2.66 1.80 -19.53
C LEU A 797 4.05 1.55 -20.11
N THR A 798 5.05 1.49 -19.24
CA THR A 798 6.46 1.32 -19.65
C THR A 798 7.05 0.07 -19.00
N PHE A 799 7.70 -0.76 -19.81
CA PHE A 799 8.33 -2.00 -19.35
C PHE A 799 9.78 -2.04 -19.87
N PHE A 800 10.74 -2.23 -18.96
CA PHE A 800 12.14 -2.48 -19.32
C PHE A 800 12.68 -3.67 -18.52
N GLY A 801 13.07 -4.73 -19.24
CA GLY A 801 13.40 -6.01 -18.64
C GLY A 801 13.27 -7.18 -19.60
N SER A 802 13.12 -8.39 -19.06
CA SER A 802 12.92 -9.60 -19.84
C SER A 802 11.44 -9.98 -19.84
N TRP A 803 10.76 -9.83 -20.97
CA TRP A 803 9.31 -9.98 -21.04
C TRP A 803 8.82 -10.90 -22.15
N LEU A 804 7.73 -11.61 -21.89
CA LEU A 804 6.94 -12.31 -22.92
C LEU A 804 5.75 -11.46 -23.35
N ALA A 805 5.17 -11.81 -24.50
CA ALA A 805 4.01 -11.15 -25.05
C ALA A 805 2.82 -11.14 -24.07
N PRO A 806 1.89 -10.17 -24.21
CA PRO A 806 0.70 -10.05 -23.36
C PRO A 806 -0.06 -11.37 -23.21
N SER A 807 -0.35 -11.76 -21.97
CA SER A 807 -1.20 -12.92 -21.68
C SER A 807 -2.69 -12.59 -21.83
N PRO A 808 -3.53 -13.51 -22.35
CA PRO A 808 -4.98 -13.34 -22.32
C PRO A 808 -5.50 -13.22 -20.87
N ARG A 809 -6.46 -12.31 -20.63
CA ARG A 809 -7.02 -11.99 -19.30
C ARG A 809 -7.32 -13.21 -18.42
N ARG A 810 -7.84 -14.30 -19.00
CA ARG A 810 -8.27 -15.52 -18.28
C ARG A 810 -7.15 -16.22 -17.50
N ARG A 811 -5.88 -16.05 -17.89
CA ARG A 811 -4.74 -16.74 -17.26
C ARG A 811 -4.16 -16.03 -16.04
N LEU A 812 -4.49 -14.75 -15.82
CA LEU A 812 -3.90 -13.92 -14.75
C LEU A 812 -4.72 -13.89 -13.45
N GLN A 813 -6.05 -14.11 -13.53
CA GLN A 813 -6.94 -14.11 -12.36
C GLN A 813 -7.05 -15.48 -11.67
N GLN A 814 -6.73 -16.56 -12.38
CA GLN A 814 -6.82 -17.94 -11.90
C GLN A 814 -5.46 -18.61 -11.95
N ALA A 815 -4.50 -18.09 -11.17
CA ALA A 815 -3.33 -18.90 -10.85
C ALA A 815 -3.80 -20.06 -9.95
N GLU A 816 -4.36 -21.10 -10.58
CA GLU A 816 -4.55 -22.43 -10.01
C GLU A 816 -3.20 -22.90 -9.41
N PRO A 817 -3.19 -23.87 -8.49
CA PRO A 817 -1.95 -24.44 -7.98
C PRO A 817 -1.20 -25.12 -9.13
N VAL A 818 -0.38 -24.36 -9.85
CA VAL A 818 0.48 -24.90 -10.89
C VAL A 818 1.64 -25.56 -10.17
N ASN A 819 1.75 -26.87 -10.35
CA ASN A 819 2.89 -27.64 -9.90
C ASN A 819 4.15 -27.00 -10.52
N ALA A 820 5.08 -26.51 -9.69
CA ALA A 820 6.23 -25.72 -10.14
C ALA A 820 7.10 -26.47 -11.18
N THR A 821 7.02 -27.79 -11.20
CA THR A 821 7.64 -28.68 -12.19
C THR A 821 7.03 -28.59 -13.59
N ALA A 822 5.73 -28.28 -13.74
CA ALA A 822 5.07 -28.22 -15.06
C ALA A 822 5.43 -26.95 -15.85
N LEU A 823 5.85 -25.87 -15.19
CA LEU A 823 6.28 -24.64 -15.85
C LEU A 823 7.74 -24.70 -16.33
N LEU A 824 8.51 -25.72 -15.92
CA LEU A 824 9.86 -25.95 -16.43
C LEU A 824 9.85 -26.54 -17.84
N ASP A 825 8.76 -27.22 -18.25
CA ASP A 825 8.64 -27.87 -19.56
C ASP A 825 8.08 -26.97 -20.67
N GLU A 826 7.33 -25.90 -20.35
CA GLU A 826 6.80 -24.96 -21.37
C GLU A 826 7.80 -23.85 -21.79
N ALA A 827 9.05 -23.91 -21.31
CA ALA A 827 10.11 -22.96 -21.69
C ALA A 827 10.65 -23.15 -23.13
N THR A 828 10.05 -24.03 -23.95
CA THR A 828 10.31 -24.10 -25.39
C THR A 828 9.32 -23.23 -26.17
N ALA A 829 9.40 -21.91 -26.04
CA ALA A 829 8.68 -21.01 -26.93
C ALA A 829 9.41 -19.67 -27.15
N VAL A 830 9.94 -19.55 -28.36
CA VAL A 830 10.33 -18.34 -29.09
C VAL A 830 11.55 -17.57 -28.56
N LYS A 831 12.72 -17.91 -29.13
CA LYS A 831 13.84 -16.98 -29.25
C LYS A 831 13.42 -15.78 -30.12
N VAL A 832 12.92 -14.72 -29.50
CA VAL A 832 12.77 -13.43 -30.18
C VAL A 832 14.15 -12.77 -30.18
N SER A 833 14.70 -12.49 -31.35
CA SER A 833 15.96 -11.76 -31.47
C SER A 833 15.80 -10.37 -30.85
N ALA A 834 16.68 -10.06 -29.92
CA ALA A 834 16.71 -8.82 -29.19
C ALA A 834 17.21 -7.68 -30.09
N GLN A 835 16.35 -6.67 -30.28
CA GLN A 835 16.62 -5.32 -30.80
C GLN A 835 15.33 -4.58 -31.18
N ALA A 836 14.19 -5.27 -31.28
CA ALA A 836 12.91 -4.62 -31.52
C ALA A 836 12.23 -4.25 -30.19
N VAL A 837 11.97 -2.94 -30.00
CA VAL A 837 10.81 -2.48 -29.22
C VAL A 837 9.61 -3.18 -29.84
N SER A 838 9.15 -4.26 -29.21
CA SER A 838 8.06 -5.05 -29.78
C SER A 838 6.78 -4.21 -29.68
N PRO A 839 5.99 -4.05 -30.75
CA PRO A 839 4.83 -3.16 -30.79
C PRO A 839 3.62 -3.78 -30.07
N TRP A 840 3.82 -4.22 -28.82
CA TRP A 840 2.75 -4.75 -28.00
C TRP A 840 1.90 -3.60 -27.50
N CYS A 841 0.59 -3.75 -27.65
CA CYS A 841 -0.39 -2.79 -27.15
C CYS A 841 -0.15 -1.35 -27.67
N THR A 842 0.27 -1.18 -28.94
CA THR A 842 0.53 0.14 -29.55
C THR A 842 -0.66 1.08 -29.49
N GLN A 843 -1.89 0.56 -29.61
CA GLN A 843 -3.12 1.36 -29.44
C GLN A 843 -3.22 1.95 -28.03
N GLN A 844 -2.76 1.21 -27.04
CA GLN A 844 -2.67 1.63 -25.64
C GLN A 844 -1.45 2.52 -25.38
N GLY A 845 -0.63 2.74 -26.40
CA GLY A 845 0.57 3.55 -26.34
C GLY A 845 1.65 2.95 -25.44
N TRP A 846 1.70 1.63 -25.23
CA TRP A 846 2.73 1.00 -24.40
C TRP A 846 4.13 1.16 -24.99
N PHE A 847 5.14 1.14 -24.12
CA PHE A 847 6.54 1.05 -24.51
C PHE A 847 7.15 -0.15 -23.81
N VAL A 848 7.60 -1.13 -24.58
CA VAL A 848 8.23 -2.35 -24.07
C VAL A 848 9.61 -2.45 -24.67
N GLU A 849 10.62 -2.32 -23.82
CA GLU A 849 12.02 -2.50 -24.18
C GLU A 849 12.52 -3.81 -23.58
N GLN A 850 13.03 -4.67 -24.45
CA GLN A 850 13.56 -5.99 -24.08
C GLN A 850 15.05 -5.87 -23.77
N VAL A 851 15.49 -6.55 -22.72
CA VAL A 851 16.91 -6.79 -22.46
C VAL A 851 17.42 -7.90 -23.40
N ASP A 852 18.60 -7.72 -23.99
CA ASP A 852 19.20 -8.73 -24.86
C ASP A 852 19.45 -10.03 -24.10
N ALA A 853 19.35 -11.15 -24.80
CA ALA A 853 19.61 -12.47 -24.21
C ALA A 853 21.01 -12.52 -23.59
N GLY A 854 21.09 -12.93 -22.32
CA GLY A 854 22.33 -13.00 -21.55
C GLY A 854 22.73 -11.69 -20.85
N LYS A 855 22.14 -10.55 -21.21
CA LYS A 855 22.41 -9.27 -20.55
C LYS A 855 21.51 -9.04 -19.34
N THR A 856 22.01 -8.25 -18.40
CA THR A 856 21.23 -7.73 -17.27
C THR A 856 20.74 -6.31 -17.52
N VAL A 857 19.63 -5.92 -16.89
CA VAL A 857 19.12 -4.54 -16.94
C VAL A 857 20.07 -3.59 -16.23
N TYR A 858 20.38 -2.45 -16.84
CA TYR A 858 21.16 -1.38 -16.24
C TYR A 858 20.50 0.00 -16.44
N PRO A 859 20.53 0.88 -15.42
CA PRO A 859 20.74 0.55 -14.00
C PRO A 859 19.72 -0.49 -13.54
N ALA A 860 20.07 -1.35 -12.59
CA ALA A 860 19.11 -2.32 -12.04
C ALA A 860 17.97 -1.60 -11.28
N ASP A 861 18.31 -0.55 -10.55
CA ASP A 861 17.35 0.30 -9.83
C ASP A 861 17.31 1.70 -10.43
N LEU A 862 16.24 2.00 -11.16
CA LEU A 862 16.06 3.31 -11.81
C LEU A 862 15.87 4.43 -10.78
N PHE A 863 15.22 4.16 -9.65
CA PHE A 863 15.00 5.18 -8.62
C PHE A 863 16.34 5.63 -8.04
N ALA A 864 17.20 4.70 -7.64
CA ALA A 864 18.53 5.01 -7.13
C ALA A 864 19.35 5.80 -8.16
N ALA A 865 19.29 5.42 -9.45
CA ALA A 865 19.97 6.13 -10.53
C ALA A 865 19.42 7.56 -10.72
N GLN A 866 18.10 7.75 -10.64
CA GLN A 866 17.49 9.08 -10.71
C GLN A 866 17.88 9.97 -9.51
N VAL A 867 17.93 9.42 -8.29
CA VAL A 867 18.40 10.15 -7.11
C VAL A 867 19.84 10.63 -7.31
N ALA A 868 20.73 9.75 -7.80
CA ALA A 868 22.12 10.10 -8.08
C ALA A 868 22.23 11.18 -9.18
N ALA A 869 21.57 10.97 -10.33
CA ALA A 869 21.59 11.90 -11.44
C ALA A 869 21.04 13.29 -11.07
N ARG A 870 19.97 13.36 -10.26
CA ARG A 870 19.45 14.64 -9.73
C ARG A 870 20.49 15.36 -8.88
N LYS A 871 21.16 14.66 -7.95
CA LYS A 871 22.18 15.25 -7.06
C LYS A 871 23.35 15.84 -7.84
N GLU A 872 23.68 15.23 -8.97
CA GLU A 872 24.72 15.69 -9.89
C GLU A 872 24.24 16.73 -10.92
N GLY A 873 22.94 17.09 -10.91
CA GLY A 873 22.36 18.06 -11.84
C GLY A 873 22.14 17.56 -13.26
N ARG A 874 22.26 16.24 -13.50
CA ARG A 874 22.13 15.62 -14.84
C ARG A 874 20.68 15.51 -15.35
N MET A 875 19.68 15.69 -14.48
CA MET A 875 18.25 15.58 -14.84
C MET A 875 17.57 16.91 -15.21
N ARG A 876 18.30 18.03 -15.27
CA ARG A 876 17.72 19.37 -15.45
C ARG A 876 17.62 19.81 -16.90
#